data_AF-A0A815LXP6-F1
#
_entry.id   AF-A0A815LXP6-F1
#
_cell.length_a   1.000
_cell.length_b   1.000
_cell.length_c   1.000
_cell.angle_alpha   90.00
_cell.angle_beta   90.00
_cell.angle_gamma   90.00
#
_symmetry.space_group_name_H-M   'P 1'
#
loop_
_entity.id
_entity.type
_entity.pdbx_description
1 polymer ?
#
loop_
_entity_poly.entity_id
_entity_poly.type
_entity_poly.pdbx_seq_one_letter_code
_entity_poly.pdbx_strand_id
1 'polypeptide(L)'
;MIIYLNYQSEVKNQVEKYRTYHIGELPDIQIRYSDIIIPLQALAQYDNHIARLLYASLFTSILNSLEDKLLPDEYFNLIHTIQHRFDVMLSQSEIFYPSFVAALLDIVLSKPEQIQISSQYISASTISSHLESVGILTIECFIRLNQQNESKQYINGPLKKKLKSDTDLNNQLYKKIDQWLELAKCYRSLANYDDVRGIFSQTPGLKSITLRAIEEESHTDFLLALNSYVTALEQYPLTDETLNDSILELEHEFWTQSMLNCCNQLNNWTIMSKHIFIDNTTFDTLWSNAHQLNYLMPYAIRAKLKLLITGNEKEQLEQNDLCQFFNNLSTNSNNTIITGNSETTFVKRSYIEKQYPFELATFFLYQKDFDRAKYYIQYAKEQFLLRWSTLSRLSEYGRKTTIQLIQPYYELDQFLVFIEQNLPLLKSLENRYLTNNKNDTTTRDLFLERVHYDLLSQWQLPDVIRSSIQTWDDIVTNRSLFLDILDELIGGPRMTFTSRLKATEFDPLLIDYKVQSLLDMSYCALRQRNFKLALTKLNETRHRLDLCQNPLIKSIYWNEIYCDVHLKRHQIQSSTSTLSSLLSTSVAKELKKMEIKISALKIIDQQTAQLNSNYIQLNSQFCRTIIDFLLAQPQGYYNYEQDEKIPQAKHKQLEMYLYGLENNNDNQIQQADLLIYELFNKCINILKENIEKQETDLQNLSTSIRLAKENILSRDYNELASICDDYLRRYENNEDENNLLTNLFNGDHGNKIAELIVKSVLLSMKYGSNEGVKRFSRLLQIVDLYPNTMNLIADKLQEIPCWMFFDCLYQITAYLDKPIALKLYPVIEQIVKLYPQSIVYPFKLSYETLQYSIQDPILKQNLELIQQQLNRYTPLVNEFIEALNQLNSQQQFDTWSKELFHLLTSDSNTRDINKLQEHLIKFKQILFSDIINLDETNDEQLILSNTQDNNDIDDNTLLKPKITSIRILFKNTVEKEFNDLFGKNGELLSTISLGDTRLILGNISLKLKNIIQDKTNIND
;
A
#
# COMPACT_ATOMS: atom_id res chain seq x y z
N MET A 1 -16.15 -27.63 -47.54
CA MET A 1 -15.50 -27.01 -46.36
C MET A 1 -14.14 -26.41 -46.67
N ILE A 2 -13.16 -27.16 -47.20
CA ILE A 2 -11.81 -26.62 -47.52
C ILE A 2 -11.85 -25.46 -48.53
N ILE A 3 -12.73 -25.52 -49.55
CA ILE A 3 -12.92 -24.43 -50.51
C ILE A 3 -13.58 -23.19 -49.85
N TYR A 4 -14.47 -23.39 -48.88
CA TYR A 4 -15.12 -22.30 -48.13
C TYR A 4 -14.14 -21.64 -47.14
N LEU A 5 -13.24 -22.44 -46.55
CA LEU A 5 -12.15 -21.97 -45.69
C LEU A 5 -11.04 -21.29 -46.51
N ASN A 6 -10.76 -21.75 -47.73
CA ASN A 6 -9.85 -21.08 -48.67
C ASN A 6 -10.43 -19.76 -49.19
N TYR A 7 -11.74 -19.70 -49.48
CA TYR A 7 -12.41 -18.46 -49.86
C TYR A 7 -12.42 -17.44 -48.70
N GLN A 8 -12.65 -17.89 -47.45
CA GLN A 8 -12.55 -17.01 -46.29
C GLN A 8 -11.12 -16.57 -45.95
N SER A 9 -10.10 -17.35 -46.30
CA SER A 9 -8.68 -16.97 -46.10
C SER A 9 -8.15 -16.06 -47.21
N GLU A 10 -8.61 -16.20 -48.45
CA GLU A 10 -8.32 -15.25 -49.53
C GLU A 10 -9.00 -13.88 -49.31
N VAL A 11 -10.22 -13.85 -48.80
CA VAL A 11 -10.93 -12.60 -48.44
C VAL A 11 -10.29 -11.89 -47.24
N LYS A 12 -9.73 -12.62 -46.27
CA LYS A 12 -9.03 -12.03 -45.12
C LYS A 12 -7.75 -11.26 -45.47
N ASN A 13 -7.18 -11.48 -46.67
CA ASN A 13 -5.95 -10.83 -47.11
C ASN A 13 -6.17 -9.73 -48.17
N GLN A 14 -7.41 -9.46 -48.58
CA GLN A 14 -7.74 -8.34 -49.47
C GLN A 14 -8.24 -7.14 -48.64
N VAL A 15 -7.43 -6.08 -48.56
CA VAL A 15 -7.83 -4.81 -47.95
C VAL A 15 -8.60 -4.00 -48.99
N GLU A 16 -9.90 -3.78 -48.77
CA GLU A 16 -10.72 -2.91 -49.60
C GLU A 16 -10.28 -1.45 -49.44
N LYS A 17 -9.94 -0.80 -50.55
CA LYS A 17 -9.60 0.63 -50.58
C LYS A 17 -10.86 1.44 -50.85
N TYR A 18 -11.29 2.22 -49.86
CA TYR A 18 -12.44 3.13 -49.97
C TYR A 18 -12.13 4.47 -50.67
N ARG A 19 -10.85 4.77 -50.92
CA ARG A 19 -10.39 5.98 -51.62
C ARG A 19 -9.32 5.64 -52.67
N THR A 20 -9.40 6.31 -53.81
CA THR A 20 -8.33 6.36 -54.82
C THR A 20 -7.36 7.51 -54.49
N TYR A 21 -6.10 7.20 -54.21
CA TYR A 21 -5.06 8.21 -53.96
C TYR A 21 -4.44 8.65 -55.30
N HIS A 22 -4.39 9.94 -55.58
CA HIS A 22 -3.57 10.46 -56.68
C HIS A 22 -2.10 10.50 -56.25
N ILE A 23 -1.21 10.05 -57.12
CA ILE A 23 0.24 10.07 -56.90
C ILE A 23 0.80 11.19 -57.79
N GLY A 24 1.23 12.30 -57.19
CA GLY A 24 1.81 13.47 -57.86
C GLY A 24 2.78 14.22 -56.94
N GLU A 25 3.50 15.23 -57.47
CA GLU A 25 4.49 16.02 -56.69
C GLU A 25 3.85 16.90 -55.61
N LEU A 26 2.57 17.25 -55.74
CA LEU A 26 1.81 18.04 -54.77
C LEU A 26 0.77 17.15 -54.04
N PRO A 27 0.55 17.34 -52.73
CA PRO A 27 -0.48 16.60 -52.00
C PRO A 27 -1.89 16.97 -52.48
N ASP A 28 -2.83 16.00 -52.44
CA ASP A 28 -4.24 16.19 -52.82
C ASP A 28 -4.91 17.30 -52.00
N ILE A 29 -5.29 18.41 -52.64
CA ILE A 29 -5.81 19.62 -51.98
C ILE A 29 -7.35 19.60 -51.81
N GLN A 30 -8.08 18.87 -52.67
CA GLN A 30 -9.56 18.81 -52.65
C GLN A 30 -10.06 17.36 -52.57
N ILE A 31 -10.33 16.90 -51.34
CA ILE A 31 -10.87 15.55 -51.07
C ILE A 31 -12.40 15.61 -51.14
N ARG A 32 -13.04 14.68 -51.86
CA ARG A 32 -14.51 14.57 -51.91
C ARG A 32 -15.06 14.11 -50.56
N TYR A 33 -16.21 14.63 -50.14
CA TYR A 33 -16.84 14.24 -48.87
C TYR A 33 -17.13 12.73 -48.76
N SER A 34 -17.51 12.07 -49.87
CA SER A 34 -17.70 10.61 -49.93
C SER A 34 -16.46 9.84 -49.50
N ASP A 35 -15.29 10.36 -49.85
CA ASP A 35 -13.99 9.72 -49.64
C ASP A 35 -13.49 9.91 -48.19
N ILE A 36 -14.26 10.64 -47.36
CA ILE A 36 -14.06 10.78 -45.92
C ILE A 36 -15.15 10.02 -45.15
N ILE A 37 -16.42 10.17 -45.56
CA ILE A 37 -17.57 9.57 -44.86
C ILE A 37 -17.55 8.04 -44.96
N ILE A 38 -17.30 7.46 -46.15
CA ILE A 38 -17.35 6.01 -46.34
C ILE A 38 -16.26 5.30 -45.53
N PRO A 39 -14.97 5.73 -45.56
CA PRO A 39 -13.95 5.15 -44.70
C PRO A 39 -14.28 5.28 -43.21
N LEU A 40 -14.82 6.44 -42.79
CA LEU A 40 -15.16 6.70 -41.40
C LEU A 40 -16.30 5.78 -40.90
N GLN A 41 -17.31 5.53 -41.76
CA GLN A 41 -18.38 4.58 -41.47
C GLN A 41 -17.87 3.14 -41.41
N ALA A 42 -17.05 2.72 -42.37
CA ALA A 42 -16.45 1.38 -42.36
C ALA A 42 -15.63 1.17 -41.08
N LEU A 43 -14.81 2.15 -40.73
CA LEU A 43 -13.96 2.10 -39.54
C LEU A 43 -14.77 2.11 -38.24
N ALA A 44 -15.90 2.82 -38.18
CA ALA A 44 -16.83 2.73 -37.05
C ALA A 44 -17.56 1.37 -36.94
N GLN A 45 -17.73 0.62 -38.03
CA GLN A 45 -18.33 -0.72 -37.97
C GLN A 45 -17.37 -1.79 -37.42
N TYR A 46 -16.06 -1.57 -37.54
CA TYR A 46 -15.03 -2.50 -37.08
C TYR A 46 -14.44 -2.13 -35.72
N ASP A 47 -14.43 -0.85 -35.34
CA ASP A 47 -13.88 -0.38 -34.06
C ASP A 47 -14.96 0.30 -33.20
N ASN A 48 -15.31 -0.36 -32.09
CA ASN A 48 -16.30 0.10 -31.12
C ASN A 48 -15.89 1.43 -30.45
N HIS A 49 -14.60 1.70 -30.29
CA HIS A 49 -14.13 2.96 -29.72
C HIS A 49 -14.42 4.13 -30.67
N ILE A 50 -14.18 3.92 -31.96
CA ILE A 50 -14.38 4.96 -32.97
C ILE A 50 -15.87 5.13 -33.27
N ALA A 51 -16.65 4.04 -33.25
CA ALA A 51 -18.10 4.09 -33.26
C ALA A 51 -18.66 5.00 -32.16
N ARG A 52 -18.16 4.84 -30.92
CA ARG A 52 -18.54 5.68 -29.77
C ARG A 52 -18.24 7.15 -30.02
N LEU A 53 -17.00 7.49 -30.41
CA LEU A 53 -16.59 8.88 -30.64
C LEU A 53 -17.39 9.53 -31.78
N LEU A 54 -17.61 8.79 -32.87
CA LEU A 54 -18.40 9.25 -34.01
C LEU A 54 -19.86 9.47 -33.63
N TYR A 55 -20.46 8.54 -32.90
CA TYR A 55 -21.84 8.65 -32.47
C TYR A 55 -22.03 9.85 -31.53
N ALA A 56 -21.20 9.98 -30.49
CA ALA A 56 -21.28 11.09 -29.55
C ALA A 56 -21.07 12.44 -30.26
N SER A 57 -20.06 12.57 -31.13
CA SER A 57 -19.79 13.83 -31.86
C SER A 57 -20.90 14.21 -32.84
N LEU A 58 -21.46 13.25 -33.59
CA LEU A 58 -22.58 13.51 -34.50
C LEU A 58 -23.84 13.90 -33.72
N PHE A 59 -24.17 13.16 -32.67
CA PHE A 59 -25.38 13.41 -31.88
C PHE A 59 -25.35 14.81 -31.25
N THR A 60 -24.22 15.17 -30.64
CA THR A 60 -24.02 16.49 -30.01
C THR A 60 -24.04 17.62 -31.03
N SER A 61 -23.42 17.43 -32.19
CA SER A 61 -23.46 18.41 -33.30
C SER A 61 -24.87 18.60 -33.86
N ILE A 62 -25.65 17.53 -33.98
CA ILE A 62 -27.06 17.60 -34.41
C ILE A 62 -27.89 18.34 -33.37
N LEU A 63 -27.70 18.05 -32.07
CA LEU A 63 -28.39 18.77 -31.00
C LEU A 63 -28.08 20.27 -31.02
N ASN A 64 -26.82 20.66 -31.24
CA ASN A 64 -26.44 22.07 -31.39
C ASN A 64 -27.14 22.72 -32.60
N SER A 65 -27.18 22.05 -33.75
CA SER A 65 -27.89 22.59 -34.92
C SER A 65 -29.42 22.67 -34.72
N LEU A 66 -30.01 21.81 -33.89
CA LEU A 66 -31.45 21.81 -33.62
C LEU A 66 -31.84 22.92 -32.64
N GLU A 67 -30.96 23.25 -31.69
CA GLU A 67 -31.14 24.36 -30.76
C GLU A 67 -31.31 25.71 -31.49
N ASP A 68 -30.54 25.93 -32.56
CA ASP A 68 -30.64 27.15 -33.38
C ASP A 68 -31.89 27.19 -34.27
N LYS A 69 -32.49 26.04 -34.59
CA LYS A 69 -33.56 25.92 -35.60
C LYS A 69 -34.95 25.76 -35.03
N LEU A 70 -35.09 25.15 -33.85
CA LEU A 70 -36.38 24.85 -33.23
C LEU A 70 -36.84 25.99 -32.33
N LEU A 71 -38.16 26.09 -32.15
CA LEU A 71 -38.71 26.94 -31.10
C LEU A 71 -38.31 26.39 -29.72
N PRO A 72 -38.08 27.26 -28.71
CA PRO A 72 -37.64 26.82 -27.38
C PRO A 72 -38.52 25.73 -26.75
N ASP A 73 -39.84 25.80 -26.95
CA ASP A 73 -40.80 24.82 -26.40
C ASP A 73 -40.71 23.46 -27.11
N GLU A 74 -40.50 23.45 -28.43
CA GLU A 74 -40.34 22.22 -29.21
C GLU A 74 -39.01 21.55 -28.90
N TYR A 75 -37.95 22.35 -28.74
CA TYR A 75 -36.64 21.86 -28.31
C TYR A 75 -36.70 21.27 -26.90
N PHE A 76 -37.40 21.92 -25.96
CA PHE A 76 -37.59 21.39 -24.61
C PHE A 76 -38.30 20.03 -24.59
N ASN A 77 -39.37 19.88 -25.38
CA ASN A 77 -40.09 18.60 -25.51
C ASN A 77 -39.21 17.50 -26.12
N LEU A 78 -38.37 17.85 -27.10
CA LEU A 78 -37.41 16.93 -27.70
C LEU A 78 -36.36 16.46 -26.68
N ILE A 79 -35.80 17.38 -25.90
CA ILE A 79 -34.84 17.05 -24.84
C ILE A 79 -35.47 16.15 -23.78
N HIS A 80 -36.69 16.43 -23.32
CA HIS A 80 -37.40 15.57 -22.38
C HIS A 80 -37.64 14.16 -22.95
N THR A 81 -37.94 14.07 -24.25
CA THR A 81 -38.09 12.78 -24.93
C THR A 81 -36.76 12.02 -24.97
N ILE A 82 -35.65 12.70 -25.22
CA ILE A 82 -34.30 12.10 -25.19
C ILE A 82 -33.94 11.61 -23.79
N GLN A 83 -34.16 12.43 -22.76
CA GLN A 83 -33.92 12.06 -21.35
C GLN A 83 -34.67 10.78 -21.00
N HIS A 84 -35.99 10.74 -21.24
CA HIS A 84 -36.80 9.55 -20.98
C HIS A 84 -36.29 8.33 -21.76
N ARG A 85 -35.86 8.49 -23.02
CA ARG A 85 -35.31 7.36 -23.80
C ARG A 85 -33.99 6.87 -23.23
N PHE A 86 -33.11 7.76 -22.76
CA PHE A 86 -31.87 7.37 -22.11
C PHE A 86 -32.11 6.65 -20.77
N ASP A 87 -33.06 7.11 -19.95
CA ASP A 87 -33.47 6.41 -18.72
C ASP A 87 -33.99 4.99 -19.02
N VAL A 88 -34.81 4.84 -20.06
CA VAL A 88 -35.30 3.52 -20.50
C VAL A 88 -34.15 2.64 -21.01
N MET A 89 -33.22 3.20 -21.78
CA MET A 89 -32.07 2.44 -22.29
C MET A 89 -31.18 1.94 -21.15
N LEU A 90 -30.90 2.77 -20.15
CA LEU A 90 -30.07 2.37 -19.01
C LEU A 90 -30.79 1.39 -18.09
N SER A 91 -32.09 1.57 -17.82
CA SER A 91 -32.85 0.66 -16.95
C SER A 91 -33.07 -0.73 -17.56
N GLN A 92 -33.19 -0.84 -18.89
CA GLN A 92 -33.40 -2.12 -19.59
C GLN A 92 -32.09 -2.81 -20.02
N SER A 93 -30.93 -2.17 -19.82
CA SER A 93 -29.65 -2.75 -20.20
C SER A 93 -29.23 -3.87 -19.24
N GLU A 94 -28.99 -5.07 -19.78
CA GLU A 94 -28.53 -6.21 -18.96
C GLU A 94 -26.99 -6.34 -18.93
N ILE A 95 -26.32 -6.01 -20.03
CA ILE A 95 -24.88 -6.26 -20.23
C ILE A 95 -24.04 -5.03 -19.86
N PHE A 96 -24.65 -3.84 -19.84
CA PHE A 96 -23.99 -2.55 -19.58
C PHE A 96 -22.67 -2.41 -20.37
N TYR A 97 -22.74 -2.62 -21.70
CA TYR A 97 -21.55 -2.61 -22.54
C TYR A 97 -20.80 -1.27 -22.43
N PRO A 98 -19.51 -1.24 -22.03
CA PRO A 98 -18.84 0.00 -21.66
C PRO A 98 -18.81 1.06 -22.76
N SER A 99 -18.52 0.68 -24.01
CA SER A 99 -18.47 1.65 -25.12
C SER A 99 -19.82 2.30 -25.39
N PHE A 100 -20.92 1.59 -25.14
CA PHE A 100 -22.28 2.11 -25.29
C PHE A 100 -22.65 3.05 -24.14
N VAL A 101 -22.44 2.62 -22.89
CA VAL A 101 -22.69 3.44 -21.69
C VAL A 101 -21.86 4.72 -21.75
N ALA A 102 -20.58 4.62 -22.10
CA ALA A 102 -19.73 5.79 -22.28
C ALA A 102 -20.23 6.73 -23.38
N ALA A 103 -20.73 6.23 -24.51
CA ALA A 103 -21.29 7.09 -25.56
C ALA A 103 -22.49 7.92 -25.07
N LEU A 104 -23.37 7.30 -24.29
CA LEU A 104 -24.53 7.97 -23.70
C LEU A 104 -24.08 9.03 -22.69
N LEU A 105 -23.14 8.70 -21.81
CA LEU A 105 -22.62 9.65 -20.82
C LEU A 105 -21.82 10.78 -21.48
N ASP A 106 -21.07 10.54 -22.55
CA ASP A 106 -20.38 11.58 -23.33
C ASP A 106 -21.37 12.59 -23.91
N ILE A 107 -22.52 12.13 -24.41
CA ILE A 107 -23.61 12.99 -24.90
C ILE A 107 -24.18 13.82 -23.75
N VAL A 108 -24.43 13.21 -22.59
CA VAL A 108 -24.95 13.90 -21.40
C VAL A 108 -23.97 14.99 -20.93
N LEU A 109 -22.67 14.68 -20.90
CA LEU A 109 -21.61 15.60 -20.52
C LEU A 109 -21.41 16.76 -21.48
N SER A 110 -21.80 16.61 -22.74
CA SER A 110 -21.73 17.72 -23.71
C SER A 110 -22.75 18.82 -23.43
N LYS A 111 -23.92 18.47 -22.88
CA LYS A 111 -25.01 19.40 -22.55
C LYS A 111 -25.58 19.11 -21.14
N PRO A 112 -24.78 19.28 -20.08
CA PRO A 112 -25.16 18.88 -18.73
C PRO A 112 -26.23 19.79 -18.11
N GLU A 113 -26.40 21.02 -18.63
CA GLU A 113 -27.48 21.94 -18.22
C GLU A 113 -28.86 21.52 -18.76
N GLN A 114 -28.90 20.83 -19.90
CA GLN A 114 -30.14 20.53 -20.62
C GLN A 114 -30.56 19.06 -20.48
N ILE A 115 -29.60 18.13 -20.42
CA ILE A 115 -29.86 16.69 -20.32
C ILE A 115 -29.51 16.22 -18.91
N GLN A 116 -30.53 16.02 -18.07
CA GLN A 116 -30.38 15.42 -16.74
C GLN A 116 -31.09 14.07 -16.71
N ILE A 117 -30.34 13.01 -16.45
CA ILE A 117 -30.79 11.61 -16.32
C ILE A 117 -30.86 11.27 -14.83
N SER A 118 -31.66 10.28 -14.45
CA SER A 118 -31.67 9.78 -13.07
C SER A 118 -30.27 9.29 -12.62
N SER A 119 -29.82 9.75 -11.45
CA SER A 119 -28.49 9.42 -10.90
C SER A 119 -28.37 7.94 -10.52
N GLN A 120 -29.47 7.29 -10.14
CA GLN A 120 -29.53 5.86 -9.83
C GLN A 120 -29.21 4.97 -11.04
N TYR A 121 -29.67 5.36 -12.24
CA TYR A 121 -29.36 4.58 -13.45
C TYR A 121 -27.92 4.82 -13.91
N ILE A 122 -27.39 6.02 -13.71
CA ILE A 122 -25.99 6.34 -13.98
C ILE A 122 -25.07 5.52 -13.06
N SER A 123 -25.31 5.54 -11.74
CA SER A 123 -24.49 4.80 -10.79
C SER A 123 -24.54 3.29 -11.05
N ALA A 124 -25.75 2.72 -11.21
CA ALA A 124 -25.91 1.29 -11.50
C ALA A 124 -25.17 0.88 -12.79
N SER A 125 -25.37 1.64 -13.88
CA SER A 125 -24.74 1.32 -15.16
C SER A 125 -23.21 1.50 -15.14
N THR A 126 -22.69 2.50 -14.42
CA THR A 126 -21.25 2.80 -14.36
C THR A 126 -20.49 1.83 -13.45
N ILE A 127 -21.09 1.41 -12.33
CA ILE A 127 -20.54 0.38 -11.45
C ILE A 127 -20.52 -0.97 -12.17
N SER A 128 -21.59 -1.34 -12.88
CA SER A 128 -21.64 -2.59 -13.64
C SER A 128 -20.65 -2.60 -14.81
N SER A 129 -20.46 -1.47 -15.48
CA SER A 129 -19.57 -1.34 -16.65
C SER A 129 -18.11 -0.99 -16.32
N HIS A 130 -17.76 -0.77 -15.05
CA HIS A 130 -16.41 -0.32 -14.61
C HIS A 130 -15.98 1.01 -15.26
N LEU A 131 -16.96 1.92 -15.41
CA LEU A 131 -16.80 3.28 -15.91
C LEU A 131 -17.11 4.32 -14.84
N GLU A 132 -16.73 4.03 -13.60
CA GLU A 132 -17.06 4.84 -12.42
C GLU A 132 -16.54 6.27 -12.58
N SER A 133 -15.35 6.47 -13.14
CA SER A 133 -14.78 7.81 -13.38
C SER A 133 -15.67 8.72 -14.24
N VAL A 134 -16.30 8.20 -15.28
CA VAL A 134 -17.20 8.97 -16.16
C VAL A 134 -18.53 9.20 -15.44
N GLY A 135 -19.04 8.20 -14.72
CA GLY A 135 -20.23 8.33 -13.89
C GLY A 135 -20.10 9.40 -12.80
N ILE A 136 -19.01 9.35 -12.04
CA ILE A 136 -18.66 10.33 -11.00
C ILE A 136 -18.65 11.74 -11.60
N LEU A 137 -17.94 11.92 -12.71
CA LEU A 137 -17.83 13.23 -13.36
C LEU A 137 -19.20 13.74 -13.84
N THR A 138 -20.08 12.86 -14.35
CA THR A 138 -21.45 13.24 -14.75
C THR A 138 -22.29 13.72 -13.55
N ILE A 139 -22.24 12.99 -12.43
CA ILE A 139 -23.02 13.32 -11.23
C ILE A 139 -22.48 14.59 -10.57
N GLU A 140 -21.15 14.76 -10.49
CA GLU A 140 -20.53 15.99 -9.99
C GLU A 140 -20.91 17.22 -10.81
N CYS A 141 -20.94 17.08 -12.14
CA CYS A 141 -21.41 18.14 -13.03
C CYS A 141 -22.87 18.51 -12.73
N PHE A 142 -23.75 17.53 -12.53
CA PHE A 142 -25.15 17.78 -12.16
C PHE A 142 -25.28 18.51 -10.83
N ILE A 143 -24.55 18.07 -9.81
CA ILE A 143 -24.55 18.70 -8.48
C ILE A 143 -24.07 20.15 -8.57
N ARG A 144 -22.95 20.39 -9.28
CA ARG A 144 -22.39 21.73 -9.45
C ARG A 144 -23.35 22.67 -10.17
N LEU A 145 -24.02 22.20 -11.21
CA LEU A 145 -24.98 23.01 -11.97
C LEU A 145 -26.24 23.32 -11.15
N ASN A 146 -26.74 22.35 -10.38
CA ASN A 146 -27.88 22.57 -9.49
C ASN A 146 -27.56 23.64 -8.43
N GLN A 147 -26.36 23.63 -7.84
CA GLN A 147 -25.91 24.68 -6.90
C GLN A 147 -25.77 26.08 -7.57
N GLN A 148 -25.31 26.13 -8.82
CA GLN A 148 -25.20 27.39 -9.58
C GLN A 148 -26.58 27.96 -9.97
N ASN A 149 -27.55 27.11 -10.26
CA ASN A 149 -28.91 27.53 -10.57
C ASN A 149 -29.66 28.03 -9.31
N GLU A 150 -29.40 27.42 -8.15
CA GLU A 150 -29.88 27.92 -6.85
C GLU A 150 -29.33 29.33 -6.56
N SER A 151 -28.02 29.57 -6.74
CA SER A 151 -27.40 30.89 -6.50
C SER A 151 -27.84 31.98 -7.49
N LYS A 152 -28.07 31.65 -8.77
CA LYS A 152 -28.63 32.58 -9.77
C LYS A 152 -30.08 33.02 -9.46
N GLN A 153 -30.88 32.16 -8.82
CA GLN A 153 -32.25 32.52 -8.39
C GLN A 153 -32.29 33.56 -7.27
N TYR A 154 -31.25 33.68 -6.44
CA TYR A 154 -31.17 34.71 -5.38
C TYR A 154 -30.82 36.10 -5.92
N ILE A 155 -30.23 36.22 -7.11
CA ILE A 155 -29.71 37.48 -7.65
C ILE A 155 -30.75 38.19 -8.55
N ASN A 156 -31.66 37.45 -9.21
CA ASN A 156 -32.61 38.02 -10.17
C ASN A 156 -34.08 37.94 -9.70
N GLY A 157 -34.47 38.87 -8.82
CA GLY A 157 -35.87 39.36 -8.69
C GLY A 157 -36.63 38.99 -7.40
N PRO A 158 -37.51 39.88 -6.90
CA PRO A 158 -38.19 39.70 -5.61
C PRO A 158 -39.23 38.58 -5.66
N LEU A 159 -39.19 37.71 -4.64
CA LEU A 159 -40.11 36.59 -4.40
C LEU A 159 -41.59 37.01 -4.45
N LYS A 160 -42.27 36.78 -5.58
CA LYS A 160 -43.73 36.67 -5.56
C LYS A 160 -44.10 35.38 -4.83
N LYS A 161 -44.49 35.53 -3.56
CA LYS A 161 -45.17 34.55 -2.73
C LYS A 161 -46.29 33.85 -3.51
N LYS A 162 -46.02 32.67 -4.06
CA LYS A 162 -46.97 31.56 -4.04
C LYS A 162 -46.43 30.61 -2.98
N LEU A 163 -47.26 30.28 -1.99
CA LEU A 163 -46.94 29.27 -0.98
C LEU A 163 -46.48 28.00 -1.70
N LYS A 164 -45.17 27.71 -1.68
CA LYS A 164 -44.65 26.39 -2.03
C LYS A 164 -45.05 25.47 -0.87
N SER A 165 -45.81 24.42 -1.16
CA SER A 165 -46.15 23.39 -0.19
C SER A 165 -44.88 22.67 0.29
N ASP A 166 -44.84 22.25 1.56
CA ASP A 166 -43.72 21.53 2.16
C ASP A 166 -43.30 20.27 1.37
N THR A 167 -44.22 19.70 0.58
CA THR A 167 -43.98 18.57 -0.33
C THR A 167 -42.99 18.87 -1.46
N ASP A 168 -42.96 20.09 -2.00
CA ASP A 168 -42.05 20.45 -3.11
C ASP A 168 -40.62 20.69 -2.61
N LEU A 169 -40.48 21.19 -1.38
CA LEU A 169 -39.19 21.36 -0.71
C LEU A 169 -38.57 20.01 -0.34
N ASN A 170 -39.37 19.08 0.18
CA ASN A 170 -38.93 17.72 0.47
C ASN A 170 -38.50 16.97 -0.80
N ASN A 171 -39.21 17.13 -1.91
CA ASN A 171 -38.82 16.54 -3.19
C ASN A 171 -37.51 17.12 -3.76
N GLN A 172 -37.24 18.41 -3.55
CA GLN A 172 -35.98 19.05 -3.95
C GLN A 172 -34.80 18.58 -3.08
N LEU A 173 -35.03 18.44 -1.77
CA LEU A 173 -34.04 17.89 -0.83
C LEU A 173 -33.77 16.40 -1.13
N TYR A 174 -34.80 15.61 -1.40
CA TYR A 174 -34.68 14.20 -1.81
C TYR A 174 -33.80 14.03 -3.04
N LYS A 175 -34.07 14.78 -4.12
CA LYS A 175 -33.24 14.70 -5.35
C LYS A 175 -31.78 15.07 -5.11
N LYS A 176 -31.53 16.04 -4.23
CA LYS A 176 -30.17 16.46 -3.87
C LYS A 176 -29.46 15.36 -3.09
N ILE A 177 -30.14 14.76 -2.11
CA ILE A 177 -29.59 13.69 -1.29
C ILE A 177 -29.38 12.41 -2.11
N ASP A 178 -30.31 12.04 -2.98
CA ASP A 178 -30.19 10.93 -3.94
C ASP A 178 -28.94 11.09 -4.82
N GLN A 179 -28.71 12.27 -5.40
CA GLN A 179 -27.49 12.56 -6.18
C GLN A 179 -26.20 12.36 -5.38
N TRP A 180 -26.15 12.85 -4.13
CA TRP A 180 -24.99 12.70 -3.26
C TRP A 180 -24.78 11.26 -2.80
N LEU A 181 -25.86 10.52 -2.51
CA LEU A 181 -25.78 9.11 -2.11
C LEU A 181 -25.34 8.22 -3.29
N GLU A 182 -25.84 8.47 -4.49
CA GLU A 182 -25.40 7.74 -5.69
C GLU A 182 -23.95 8.07 -6.06
N LEU A 183 -23.51 9.32 -5.86
CA LEU A 183 -22.10 9.70 -5.97
C LEU A 183 -21.24 8.95 -4.94
N ALA A 184 -21.71 8.88 -3.69
CA ALA A 184 -21.03 8.14 -2.63
C ALA A 184 -20.96 6.63 -2.92
N LYS A 185 -22.00 6.04 -3.52
CA LYS A 185 -21.98 4.64 -3.98
C LYS A 185 -20.87 4.41 -5.03
N CYS A 186 -20.68 5.35 -5.96
CA CYS A 186 -19.61 5.28 -6.97
C CYS A 186 -18.20 5.49 -6.40
N TYR A 187 -18.01 6.44 -5.47
CA TYR A 187 -16.71 6.61 -4.80
C TYR A 187 -16.36 5.41 -3.92
N ARG A 188 -17.36 4.83 -3.27
CA ARG A 188 -17.19 3.61 -2.49
C ARG A 188 -16.81 2.41 -3.36
N SER A 189 -17.35 2.27 -4.57
CA SER A 189 -16.95 1.19 -5.47
C SER A 189 -15.48 1.29 -5.91
N LEU A 190 -14.89 2.49 -5.89
CA LEU A 190 -13.45 2.71 -6.08
C LEU A 190 -12.60 2.58 -4.79
N ALA A 191 -13.23 2.29 -3.65
CA ALA A 191 -12.64 2.29 -2.32
C ALA A 191 -12.05 3.65 -1.86
N ASN A 192 -12.55 4.77 -2.42
CA ASN A 192 -12.19 6.12 -2.00
C ASN A 192 -13.06 6.57 -0.80
N TYR A 193 -12.78 6.02 0.37
CA TYR A 193 -13.56 6.29 1.58
C TYR A 193 -13.43 7.75 2.10
N ASP A 194 -12.33 8.45 1.77
CA ASP A 194 -12.13 9.85 2.16
C ASP A 194 -13.16 10.77 1.49
N ASP A 195 -13.40 10.59 0.19
CA ASP A 195 -14.40 11.36 -0.57
C ASP A 195 -15.81 11.02 -0.10
N VAL A 196 -16.09 9.75 0.16
CA VAL A 196 -17.36 9.29 0.75
C VAL A 196 -17.61 9.99 2.08
N ARG A 197 -16.64 9.99 2.99
CA ARG A 197 -16.74 10.70 4.28
C ARG A 197 -16.96 12.19 4.08
N GLY A 198 -16.26 12.81 3.13
CA GLY A 198 -16.46 14.20 2.74
C GLY A 198 -17.92 14.49 2.37
N ILE A 199 -18.50 13.66 1.50
CA ILE A 199 -19.90 13.77 1.05
C ILE A 199 -20.88 13.64 2.23
N PHE A 200 -20.74 12.58 3.03
CA PHE A 200 -21.65 12.33 4.16
C PHE A 200 -21.54 13.41 5.25
N SER A 201 -20.36 14.03 5.44
CA SER A 201 -20.18 15.12 6.40
C SER A 201 -20.86 16.43 6.00
N GLN A 202 -21.01 16.65 4.69
CA GLN A 202 -21.57 17.88 4.13
C GLN A 202 -23.07 17.77 3.81
N THR A 203 -23.62 16.56 3.77
CA THR A 203 -25.02 16.32 3.38
C THR A 203 -25.96 16.47 4.58
N PRO A 204 -26.83 17.49 4.61
CA PRO A 204 -27.76 17.70 5.73
C PRO A 204 -28.86 16.64 5.73
N GLY A 205 -29.15 16.06 6.90
CA GLY A 205 -30.26 15.11 7.11
C GLY A 205 -29.85 13.67 7.45
N LEU A 206 -28.57 13.30 7.26
CA LEU A 206 -28.06 11.96 7.54
C LEU A 206 -27.76 11.73 9.03
N LYS A 207 -27.91 10.49 9.50
CA LYS A 207 -27.67 10.13 10.89
C LYS A 207 -26.17 10.07 11.19
N SER A 208 -25.76 10.47 12.39
CA SER A 208 -24.35 10.41 12.83
C SER A 208 -23.79 9.00 12.91
N ILE A 209 -24.65 7.98 13.07
CA ILE A 209 -24.26 6.56 13.08
C ILE A 209 -23.68 6.14 11.73
N THR A 210 -24.13 6.75 10.62
CA THR A 210 -23.63 6.42 9.28
C THR A 210 -22.18 6.82 9.10
N LEU A 211 -21.83 8.04 9.52
CA LEU A 211 -20.46 8.55 9.52
C LEU A 211 -19.55 7.67 10.38
N ARG A 212 -20.01 7.29 11.57
CA ARG A 212 -19.27 6.38 12.44
C ARG A 212 -19.05 5.01 11.78
N ALA A 213 -20.07 4.44 11.16
CA ALA A 213 -19.97 3.14 10.50
C ALA A 213 -19.00 3.19 9.29
N ILE A 214 -19.00 4.29 8.53
CA ILE A 214 -18.06 4.51 7.41
C ILE A 214 -16.63 4.69 7.92
N GLU A 215 -16.42 5.41 9.04
CA GLU A 215 -15.09 5.54 9.66
C GLU A 215 -14.56 4.16 10.10
N GLU A 216 -15.41 3.35 10.74
CA GLU A 216 -15.07 1.97 11.12
C GLU A 216 -14.76 1.09 9.90
N GLU A 217 -15.52 1.23 8.80
CA GLU A 217 -15.27 0.51 7.53
C GLU A 217 -13.95 0.96 6.87
N SER A 218 -13.64 2.26 6.88
CA SER A 218 -12.39 2.80 6.33
C SER A 218 -11.14 2.30 7.06
N HIS A 219 -11.26 2.05 8.37
CA HIS A 219 -10.22 1.45 9.19
C HIS A 219 -10.14 -0.07 9.04
N THR A 220 -10.93 -0.67 8.15
CA THR A 220 -11.04 -2.13 7.92
C THR A 220 -11.50 -2.93 9.14
N ASP A 221 -12.10 -2.28 10.14
CA ASP A 221 -12.75 -2.97 11.26
C ASP A 221 -14.21 -3.28 10.90
N PHE A 222 -14.37 -4.26 10.01
CA PHE A 222 -15.68 -4.66 9.49
C PHE A 222 -16.64 -5.19 10.56
N LEU A 223 -16.14 -5.63 11.73
CA LEU A 223 -17.01 -6.12 12.81
C LEU A 223 -17.72 -4.96 13.51
N LEU A 224 -16.98 -3.91 13.85
CA LEU A 224 -17.58 -2.71 14.45
C LEU A 224 -18.53 -2.05 13.44
N ALA A 225 -18.08 -1.91 12.19
CA ALA A 225 -18.92 -1.35 11.12
C ALA A 225 -20.22 -2.15 10.94
N LEU A 226 -20.16 -3.49 10.91
CA LEU A 226 -21.34 -4.34 10.81
C LEU A 226 -22.29 -4.12 11.99
N ASN A 227 -21.77 -4.08 13.22
CA ASN A 227 -22.60 -3.82 14.39
C ASN A 227 -23.24 -2.43 14.30
N SER A 228 -22.48 -1.41 13.88
CA SER A 228 -22.99 -0.05 13.69
C SER A 228 -24.12 -0.02 12.65
N TYR A 229 -23.96 -0.68 11.50
CA TYR A 229 -25.03 -0.78 10.49
C TYR A 229 -26.25 -1.57 11.00
N VAL A 230 -26.06 -2.68 11.69
CA VAL A 230 -27.18 -3.46 12.27
C VAL A 230 -27.92 -2.62 13.32
N THR A 231 -27.20 -1.92 14.20
CA THR A 231 -27.83 -1.02 15.17
C THR A 231 -28.57 0.14 14.51
N ALA A 232 -28.08 0.64 13.36
CA ALA A 232 -28.79 1.66 12.59
C ALA A 232 -30.14 1.12 12.06
N LEU A 233 -30.13 -0.10 11.50
CA LEU A 233 -31.33 -0.77 11.00
C LEU A 233 -32.35 -1.08 12.11
N GLU A 234 -31.87 -1.47 13.31
CA GLU A 234 -32.73 -1.76 14.46
C GLU A 234 -33.31 -0.51 15.12
N GLN A 235 -32.53 0.58 15.18
CA GLN A 235 -32.96 1.84 15.81
C GLN A 235 -33.91 2.65 14.92
N TYR A 236 -33.80 2.52 13.60
CA TYR A 236 -34.61 3.23 12.62
C TYR A 236 -35.30 2.27 11.64
N PRO A 237 -36.23 1.41 12.10
CA PRO A 237 -36.95 0.49 11.22
C PRO A 237 -37.94 1.25 10.33
N LEU A 238 -38.09 0.80 9.08
CA LEU A 238 -39.13 1.27 8.16
C LEU A 238 -40.51 0.78 8.66
N THR A 239 -41.29 1.69 9.22
CA THR A 239 -42.69 1.50 9.63
C THR A 239 -43.64 2.24 8.68
N ASP A 240 -44.93 1.86 8.65
CA ASP A 240 -45.92 2.50 7.76
C ASP A 240 -46.05 4.03 7.98
N GLU A 241 -45.65 4.56 9.14
CA GLU A 241 -45.62 5.99 9.45
C GLU A 241 -44.34 6.71 8.94
N THR A 242 -43.25 5.98 8.70
CA THR A 242 -41.94 6.49 8.22
C THR A 242 -41.71 6.31 6.71
N LEU A 243 -42.64 5.66 6.00
CA LEU A 243 -42.70 5.64 4.52
C LEU A 243 -42.77 7.04 3.89
N ASN A 244 -43.13 8.07 4.66
CA ASN A 244 -43.15 9.46 4.21
C ASN A 244 -41.75 10.12 4.19
N ASP A 245 -40.75 9.55 4.87
CA ASP A 245 -39.37 10.07 4.88
C ASP A 245 -38.52 9.36 3.82
N SER A 246 -38.67 9.82 2.57
CA SER A 246 -37.92 9.34 1.40
C SER A 246 -36.39 9.35 1.57
N ILE A 247 -35.84 10.20 2.45
CA ILE A 247 -34.41 10.25 2.79
C ILE A 247 -33.97 9.01 3.60
N LEU A 248 -34.83 8.54 4.51
CA LEU A 248 -34.55 7.38 5.36
C LEU A 248 -34.51 6.09 4.53
N GLU A 249 -35.33 5.99 3.49
CA GLU A 249 -35.34 4.84 2.58
C GLU A 249 -33.99 4.69 1.84
N LEU A 250 -33.43 5.79 1.33
CA LEU A 250 -32.13 5.80 0.67
C LEU A 250 -30.98 5.46 1.64
N GLU A 251 -31.05 5.99 2.87
CA GLU A 251 -30.07 5.71 3.92
C GLU A 251 -30.13 4.23 4.36
N HIS A 252 -31.34 3.67 4.46
CA HIS A 252 -31.56 2.27 4.76
C HIS A 252 -31.06 1.35 3.64
N GLU A 253 -31.27 1.70 2.37
CA GLU A 253 -30.67 0.97 1.24
C GLU A 253 -29.13 0.97 1.34
N PHE A 254 -28.53 2.14 1.61
CA PHE A 254 -27.10 2.26 1.82
C PHE A 254 -26.60 1.40 2.98
N TRP A 255 -27.31 1.37 4.12
CA TRP A 255 -26.96 0.51 5.26
C TRP A 255 -27.03 -0.96 4.91
N THR A 256 -28.08 -1.40 4.20
CA THR A 256 -28.21 -2.80 3.80
C THR A 256 -27.07 -3.21 2.87
N GLN A 257 -26.74 -2.41 1.86
CA GLN A 257 -25.63 -2.72 0.94
C GLN A 257 -24.28 -2.75 1.66
N SER A 258 -24.05 -1.82 2.58
CA SER A 258 -22.81 -1.75 3.37
C SER A 258 -22.68 -2.90 4.36
N MET A 259 -23.77 -3.25 5.03
CA MET A 259 -23.84 -4.44 5.90
C MET A 259 -23.51 -5.73 5.11
N LEU A 260 -24.09 -5.90 3.92
CA LEU A 260 -23.81 -7.07 3.07
C LEU A 260 -22.34 -7.11 2.62
N ASN A 261 -21.76 -5.96 2.29
CA ASN A 261 -20.33 -5.87 2.00
C ASN A 261 -19.49 -6.28 3.23
N CYS A 262 -19.77 -5.74 4.42
CA CYS A 262 -19.08 -6.13 5.66
C CYS A 262 -19.20 -7.64 5.94
N CYS A 263 -20.39 -8.23 5.74
CA CYS A 263 -20.60 -9.68 5.88
C CYS A 263 -19.73 -10.47 4.91
N ASN A 264 -19.63 -10.03 3.65
CA ASN A 264 -18.79 -10.65 2.61
C ASN A 264 -17.29 -10.53 2.95
N GLN A 265 -16.84 -9.42 3.54
CA GLN A 265 -15.45 -9.24 3.99
C GLN A 265 -15.12 -10.09 5.24
N LEU A 266 -16.12 -10.44 6.06
CA LEU A 266 -15.97 -11.26 7.27
C LEU A 266 -16.22 -12.76 7.04
N ASN A 267 -16.60 -13.17 5.83
CA ASN A 267 -17.07 -14.51 5.47
C ASN A 267 -18.22 -15.02 6.36
N ASN A 268 -19.08 -14.12 6.84
CA ASN A 268 -20.24 -14.45 7.66
C ASN A 268 -21.46 -14.77 6.77
N TRP A 269 -21.38 -15.90 6.07
CA TRP A 269 -22.40 -16.29 5.08
C TRP A 269 -23.78 -16.56 5.71
N THR A 270 -23.83 -17.05 6.95
CA THR A 270 -25.08 -17.36 7.67
C THR A 270 -25.88 -16.11 8.00
N ILE A 271 -25.21 -15.08 8.54
CA ILE A 271 -25.83 -13.78 8.85
C ILE A 271 -26.29 -13.13 7.54
N MET A 272 -25.44 -13.14 6.51
CA MET A 272 -25.80 -12.60 5.20
C MET A 272 -27.05 -13.27 4.60
N SER A 273 -27.11 -14.60 4.62
CA SER A 273 -28.27 -15.34 4.11
C SER A 273 -29.54 -15.04 4.91
N LYS A 274 -29.47 -14.91 6.23
CA LYS A 274 -30.63 -14.61 7.08
C LYS A 274 -31.20 -13.21 6.85
N HIS A 275 -30.34 -12.21 6.63
CA HIS A 275 -30.80 -10.85 6.35
C HIS A 275 -31.36 -10.67 4.94
N ILE A 276 -30.86 -11.43 3.95
CA ILE A 276 -31.41 -11.42 2.59
C ILE A 276 -32.72 -12.20 2.53
N PHE A 277 -32.75 -13.38 3.15
CA PHE A 277 -33.90 -14.28 3.14
C PHE A 277 -34.68 -14.23 4.46
N ILE A 278 -35.38 -13.11 4.70
CA ILE A 278 -36.32 -12.98 5.81
C ILE A 278 -37.57 -13.83 5.50
N ASP A 279 -38.16 -14.46 6.52
CA ASP A 279 -39.32 -15.37 6.43
C ASP A 279 -40.30 -14.96 5.31
N ASN A 280 -40.39 -15.80 4.26
CA ASN A 280 -41.19 -15.68 3.01
C ASN A 280 -40.51 -15.11 1.75
N THR A 281 -39.25 -14.67 1.80
CA THR A 281 -38.53 -14.27 0.58
C THR A 281 -37.87 -15.47 -0.11
N THR A 282 -38.17 -15.67 -1.40
CA THR A 282 -37.54 -16.68 -2.26
C THR A 282 -36.77 -16.00 -3.40
N PHE A 283 -35.92 -16.75 -4.11
CA PHE A 283 -35.23 -16.24 -5.31
C PHE A 283 -36.22 -15.65 -6.35
N ASP A 284 -37.45 -16.16 -6.42
CA ASP A 284 -38.47 -15.63 -7.32
C ASP A 284 -39.05 -14.28 -6.84
N THR A 285 -39.15 -14.07 -5.52
CA THR A 285 -39.52 -12.75 -4.97
C THR A 285 -38.44 -11.70 -5.21
N LEU A 286 -37.16 -12.08 -5.07
CA LEU A 286 -36.02 -11.21 -5.37
C LEU A 286 -35.97 -10.82 -6.85
N TRP A 287 -36.39 -11.73 -7.74
CA TRP A 287 -36.45 -11.44 -9.18
C TRP A 287 -37.53 -10.41 -9.54
N SER A 288 -38.56 -10.28 -8.71
CA SER A 288 -39.73 -9.44 -9.01
C SER A 288 -39.45 -7.95 -8.83
N ASN A 289 -38.39 -7.58 -8.10
CA ASN A 289 -38.00 -6.18 -7.90
C ASN A 289 -36.65 -5.88 -8.56
N ALA A 290 -36.66 -5.10 -9.65
CA ALA A 290 -35.48 -4.80 -10.46
C ALA A 290 -34.38 -4.05 -9.70
N HIS A 291 -34.74 -3.18 -8.76
CA HIS A 291 -33.77 -2.45 -7.94
C HIS A 291 -33.04 -3.39 -6.98
N GLN A 292 -33.79 -4.27 -6.30
CA GLN A 292 -33.26 -5.28 -5.37
C GLN A 292 -32.41 -6.34 -6.04
N LEU A 293 -32.76 -6.70 -7.28
CA LEU A 293 -32.05 -7.70 -8.07
C LEU A 293 -30.57 -7.32 -8.28
N ASN A 294 -30.26 -6.05 -8.55
CA ASN A 294 -28.89 -5.64 -8.86
C ASN A 294 -27.96 -5.67 -7.65
N TYR A 295 -28.44 -5.30 -6.45
CA TYR A 295 -27.58 -5.25 -5.27
C TYR A 295 -27.68 -6.50 -4.38
N LEU A 296 -28.82 -7.18 -4.26
CA LEU A 296 -28.97 -8.36 -3.40
C LEU A 296 -28.52 -9.66 -4.07
N MET A 297 -28.80 -9.84 -5.37
CA MET A 297 -28.56 -11.11 -6.06
C MET A 297 -27.09 -11.58 -6.03
N PRO A 298 -26.08 -10.69 -6.25
CA PRO A 298 -24.67 -11.11 -6.16
C PRO A 298 -24.32 -11.69 -4.78
N TYR A 299 -24.76 -11.04 -3.70
CA TYR A 299 -24.51 -11.50 -2.33
C TYR A 299 -25.33 -12.76 -2.00
N ALA A 300 -26.57 -12.86 -2.50
CA ALA A 300 -27.44 -14.02 -2.26
C ALA A 300 -26.87 -15.31 -2.87
N ILE A 301 -26.47 -15.27 -4.16
CA ILE A 301 -25.86 -16.42 -4.84
C ILE A 301 -24.55 -16.79 -4.14
N ARG A 302 -23.69 -15.80 -3.87
CA ARG A 302 -22.39 -16.02 -3.23
C ARG A 302 -22.54 -16.63 -1.83
N ALA A 303 -23.43 -16.10 -0.98
CA ALA A 303 -23.66 -16.62 0.37
C ALA A 303 -24.11 -18.08 0.35
N LYS A 304 -25.15 -18.39 -0.45
CA LYS A 304 -25.68 -19.75 -0.51
C LYS A 304 -24.68 -20.73 -1.12
N LEU A 305 -23.96 -20.32 -2.17
CA LEU A 305 -22.92 -21.16 -2.78
C LEU A 305 -21.79 -21.45 -1.81
N LYS A 306 -21.32 -20.45 -1.07
CA LYS A 306 -20.27 -20.65 -0.06
C LYS A 306 -20.75 -21.55 1.09
N LEU A 307 -21.98 -21.37 1.57
CA LEU A 307 -22.58 -22.27 2.56
C LEU A 307 -22.75 -23.70 2.04
N LEU A 308 -23.03 -23.91 0.74
CA LEU A 308 -23.06 -25.25 0.15
C LEU A 308 -21.69 -25.92 0.17
N ILE A 309 -20.62 -25.16 -0.06
CA ILE A 309 -19.25 -25.69 -0.10
C ILE A 309 -18.70 -25.91 1.32
N THR A 310 -18.83 -24.94 2.21
CA THR A 310 -18.17 -24.94 3.53
C THR A 310 -19.09 -25.28 4.70
N GLY A 311 -20.41 -25.23 4.50
CA GLY A 311 -21.40 -25.39 5.58
C GLY A 311 -21.47 -26.82 6.10
N ASN A 312 -22.01 -26.96 7.31
CA ASN A 312 -22.31 -28.27 7.90
C ASN A 312 -23.41 -28.99 7.11
N GLU A 313 -23.55 -30.32 7.23
CA GLU A 313 -24.58 -31.10 6.51
C GLU A 313 -26.00 -30.50 6.64
N LYS A 314 -26.34 -29.96 7.82
CA LYS A 314 -27.62 -29.27 8.05
C LYS A 314 -27.74 -27.97 7.25
N GLU A 315 -26.69 -27.16 7.24
CA GLU A 315 -26.64 -25.88 6.51
C GLU A 315 -26.66 -26.14 5.00
N GLN A 316 -25.98 -27.19 4.53
CA GLN A 316 -26.02 -27.63 3.13
C GLN A 316 -27.44 -28.05 2.72
N LEU A 317 -28.15 -28.80 3.56
CA LEU A 317 -29.53 -29.22 3.32
C LEU A 317 -30.50 -28.02 3.26
N GLU A 318 -30.31 -27.02 4.11
CA GLU A 318 -31.08 -25.76 4.10
C GLU A 318 -30.85 -24.94 2.81
N GLN A 319 -29.71 -25.12 2.14
CA GLN A 319 -29.40 -24.41 0.89
C GLN A 319 -29.88 -25.13 -0.38
N ASN A 320 -30.65 -26.23 -0.25
CA ASN A 320 -31.22 -26.94 -1.40
C ASN A 320 -32.10 -26.05 -2.29
N ASP A 321 -32.61 -24.93 -1.80
CA ASP A 321 -33.31 -23.92 -2.60
C ASP A 321 -32.48 -23.39 -3.76
N LEU A 322 -31.16 -23.20 -3.57
CA LEU A 322 -30.26 -22.76 -4.64
C LEU A 322 -30.11 -23.87 -5.70
N CYS A 323 -29.96 -25.12 -5.24
CA CYS A 323 -29.91 -26.28 -6.13
C CYS A 323 -31.19 -26.43 -6.94
N GLN A 324 -32.34 -26.26 -6.30
CA GLN A 324 -33.65 -26.26 -6.97
C GLN A 324 -33.76 -25.11 -7.96
N PHE A 325 -33.33 -23.90 -7.58
CA PHE A 325 -33.36 -22.73 -8.46
C PHE A 325 -32.52 -22.93 -9.72
N PHE A 326 -31.25 -23.35 -9.61
CA PHE A 326 -30.40 -23.62 -10.77
C PHE A 326 -30.84 -24.84 -11.58
N ASN A 327 -31.33 -25.90 -10.93
CA ASN A 327 -31.83 -27.07 -11.64
C ASN A 327 -33.12 -26.75 -12.41
N ASN A 328 -34.03 -25.96 -11.84
CA ASN A 328 -35.26 -25.49 -12.51
C ASN A 328 -34.97 -24.62 -13.74
N LEU A 329 -33.86 -23.87 -13.73
CA LEU A 329 -33.38 -23.15 -14.92
C LEU A 329 -32.87 -24.11 -16.01
N SER A 330 -32.42 -25.32 -15.63
CA SER A 330 -31.86 -26.32 -16.54
C SER A 330 -32.85 -27.35 -17.09
N THR A 331 -33.95 -27.65 -16.39
CA THR A 331 -34.84 -28.81 -16.67
C THR A 331 -35.92 -28.59 -17.74
N ASN A 332 -36.02 -27.40 -18.34
CA ASN A 332 -37.02 -27.10 -19.38
C ASN A 332 -36.53 -27.40 -20.81
N SER A 333 -35.99 -28.60 -21.08
CA SER A 333 -35.69 -28.98 -22.47
C SER A 333 -36.73 -29.88 -23.14
N ASN A 334 -37.70 -30.52 -22.46
CA ASN A 334 -38.58 -31.45 -23.20
C ASN A 334 -40.06 -31.66 -22.77
N ASN A 335 -40.62 -31.15 -21.66
CA ASN A 335 -41.98 -31.62 -21.26
C ASN A 335 -43.00 -30.62 -20.67
N THR A 336 -42.89 -29.32 -20.91
CA THR A 336 -43.95 -28.35 -20.52
C THR A 336 -44.20 -27.29 -21.60
N ILE A 337 -44.84 -27.69 -22.69
CA ILE A 337 -45.26 -26.81 -23.80
C ILE A 337 -46.54 -26.00 -23.47
N ILE A 338 -47.13 -26.08 -22.26
CA ILE A 338 -48.51 -25.58 -22.03
C ILE A 338 -48.63 -24.46 -20.97
N THR A 339 -47.57 -23.91 -20.38
CA THR A 339 -47.71 -22.72 -19.53
C THR A 339 -46.73 -21.63 -19.95
N GLY A 340 -47.22 -20.39 -20.10
CA GLY A 340 -46.49 -19.20 -20.60
C GLY A 340 -45.33 -18.70 -19.72
N ASN A 341 -44.70 -19.59 -18.93
CA ASN A 341 -43.57 -19.32 -18.04
C ASN A 341 -42.22 -19.68 -18.69
N SER A 342 -42.18 -20.10 -19.96
CA SER A 342 -40.95 -20.45 -20.68
C SER A 342 -40.11 -19.22 -21.06
N GLU A 343 -40.74 -18.09 -21.39
CA GLU A 343 -40.03 -16.85 -21.77
C GLU A 343 -39.33 -16.21 -20.56
N THR A 344 -40.00 -16.15 -19.40
CA THR A 344 -39.42 -15.57 -18.18
C THR A 344 -38.29 -16.44 -17.61
N THR A 345 -38.38 -17.77 -17.74
CA THR A 345 -37.30 -18.69 -17.34
C THR A 345 -36.09 -18.63 -18.28
N PHE A 346 -36.30 -18.42 -19.58
CA PHE A 346 -35.21 -18.18 -20.53
C PHE A 346 -34.45 -16.88 -20.23
N VAL A 347 -35.17 -15.77 -19.96
CA VAL A 347 -34.55 -14.49 -19.58
C VAL A 347 -33.77 -14.63 -18.28
N LYS A 348 -34.36 -15.25 -17.25
CA LYS A 348 -33.68 -15.58 -15.98
C LYS A 348 -32.38 -16.34 -16.20
N ARG A 349 -32.45 -17.39 -17.03
CA ARG A 349 -31.29 -18.23 -17.35
C ARG A 349 -30.21 -17.43 -18.08
N SER A 350 -30.57 -16.70 -19.13
CA SER A 350 -29.61 -15.91 -19.91
C SER A 350 -28.90 -14.86 -19.05
N TYR A 351 -29.63 -14.19 -18.16
CA TYR A 351 -29.06 -13.22 -17.23
C TYR A 351 -28.04 -13.87 -16.29
N ILE A 352 -28.40 -14.98 -15.64
CA ILE A 352 -27.51 -15.67 -14.68
C ILE A 352 -26.27 -16.23 -15.39
N GLU A 353 -26.44 -16.84 -16.56
CA GLU A 353 -25.32 -17.37 -17.35
C GLU A 353 -24.35 -16.25 -17.73
N LYS A 354 -24.84 -15.06 -18.11
CA LYS A 354 -24.01 -13.90 -18.45
C LYS A 354 -23.32 -13.26 -17.24
N GLN A 355 -24.02 -13.10 -16.12
CA GLN A 355 -23.53 -12.36 -14.96
C GLN A 355 -22.67 -13.21 -14.01
N TYR A 356 -23.00 -14.49 -13.83
CA TYR A 356 -22.38 -15.37 -12.82
C TYR A 356 -21.84 -16.70 -13.39
N PRO A 357 -21.06 -16.69 -14.48
CA PRO A 357 -20.58 -17.92 -15.10
C PRO A 357 -19.61 -18.71 -14.21
N PHE A 358 -18.84 -18.02 -13.37
CA PHE A 358 -17.87 -18.68 -12.48
C PHE A 358 -18.56 -19.40 -11.31
N GLU A 359 -19.56 -18.77 -10.71
CA GLU A 359 -20.40 -19.36 -9.67
C GLU A 359 -21.14 -20.59 -10.21
N LEU A 360 -21.66 -20.52 -11.44
CA LEU A 360 -22.24 -21.68 -12.12
C LEU A 360 -21.22 -22.81 -12.35
N ALA A 361 -20.01 -22.49 -12.81
CA ALA A 361 -18.96 -23.48 -12.99
C ALA A 361 -18.62 -24.20 -11.68
N THR A 362 -18.54 -23.44 -10.58
CA THR A 362 -18.26 -23.96 -9.23
C THR A 362 -19.42 -24.81 -8.70
N PHE A 363 -20.66 -24.40 -8.96
CA PHE A 363 -21.85 -25.15 -8.61
C PHE A 363 -21.96 -26.48 -9.35
N PHE A 364 -21.74 -26.50 -10.68
CA PHE A 364 -21.76 -27.75 -11.44
C PHE A 364 -20.59 -28.66 -11.08
N LEU A 365 -19.45 -28.09 -10.67
CA LEU A 365 -18.35 -28.84 -10.12
C LEU A 365 -18.73 -29.53 -8.79
N TYR A 366 -19.42 -28.83 -7.89
CA TYR A 366 -19.98 -29.41 -6.67
C TYR A 366 -20.97 -30.54 -6.98
N GLN A 367 -21.82 -30.39 -8.01
CA GLN A 367 -22.71 -31.45 -8.49
C GLN A 367 -21.99 -32.59 -9.25
N LYS A 368 -20.67 -32.46 -9.48
CA LYS A 368 -19.83 -33.41 -10.24
C LYS A 368 -20.21 -33.53 -11.73
N ASP A 369 -20.86 -32.51 -12.29
CA ASP A 369 -21.10 -32.37 -13.72
C ASP A 369 -19.93 -31.60 -14.36
N PHE A 370 -18.87 -32.34 -14.69
CA PHE A 370 -17.62 -31.77 -15.20
C PHE A 370 -17.76 -31.12 -16.58
N ASP A 371 -18.68 -31.62 -17.42
CA ASP A 371 -18.88 -31.10 -18.78
C ASP A 371 -19.49 -29.70 -18.74
N ARG A 372 -20.53 -29.50 -17.91
CA ARG A 372 -21.12 -28.18 -17.70
C ARG A 372 -20.15 -27.24 -17.00
N ALA A 373 -19.40 -27.72 -16.00
CA ALA A 373 -18.38 -26.91 -15.34
C ALA A 373 -17.33 -26.40 -16.36
N LYS A 374 -16.87 -27.27 -17.27
CA LYS A 374 -15.93 -26.93 -18.36
C LYS A 374 -16.48 -25.88 -19.31
N TYR A 375 -17.74 -26.01 -19.71
CA TYR A 375 -18.41 -25.01 -20.55
C TYR A 375 -18.45 -23.62 -19.88
N TYR A 376 -18.94 -23.55 -18.64
CA TYR A 376 -19.09 -22.27 -17.96
C TYR A 376 -17.75 -21.62 -17.59
N ILE A 377 -16.69 -22.40 -17.30
CA ILE A 377 -15.37 -21.82 -17.05
C ILE A 377 -14.75 -21.22 -18.32
N GLN A 378 -14.95 -21.86 -19.48
CA GLN A 378 -14.51 -21.31 -20.76
C GLN A 378 -15.26 -20.01 -21.08
N TYR A 379 -16.57 -20.01 -20.85
CA TYR A 379 -17.39 -18.82 -21.02
C TYR A 379 -17.00 -17.69 -20.05
N ALA A 380 -16.67 -18.00 -18.79
CA ALA A 380 -16.16 -17.02 -17.84
C ALA A 380 -14.82 -16.38 -18.30
N LYS A 381 -13.92 -17.18 -18.89
CA LYS A 381 -12.66 -16.68 -19.47
C LYS A 381 -12.90 -15.75 -20.66
N GLU A 382 -13.85 -16.07 -21.53
CA GLU A 382 -14.24 -15.20 -22.64
C GLU A 382 -14.83 -13.87 -22.16
N GLN A 383 -15.71 -13.91 -21.16
CA GLN A 383 -16.28 -12.71 -20.55
C GLN A 383 -15.20 -11.86 -19.85
N PHE A 384 -14.23 -12.49 -19.20
CA PHE A 384 -13.09 -11.80 -18.63
C PHE A 384 -12.30 -11.02 -19.69
N LEU A 385 -11.99 -11.64 -20.84
CA LEU A 385 -11.25 -10.98 -21.92
C LEU A 385 -12.00 -9.78 -22.48
N LEU A 386 -13.32 -9.90 -22.67
CA LEU A 386 -14.17 -8.79 -23.08
C LEU A 386 -14.11 -7.65 -22.07
N ARG A 387 -14.34 -7.93 -20.78
CA ARG A 387 -14.30 -6.93 -19.71
C ARG A 387 -12.92 -6.27 -19.58
N TRP A 388 -11.84 -7.06 -19.63
CA TRP A 388 -10.47 -6.55 -19.55
C TRP A 388 -10.13 -5.61 -20.71
N SER A 389 -10.55 -5.95 -21.93
CA SER A 389 -10.32 -5.12 -23.12
C SER A 389 -10.98 -3.74 -23.03
N THR A 390 -12.12 -3.66 -22.33
CA THR A 390 -12.90 -2.42 -22.18
C THR A 390 -12.41 -1.52 -21.04
N LEU A 391 -11.60 -2.03 -20.11
CA LEU A 391 -11.13 -1.25 -18.96
C LEU A 391 -10.06 -0.22 -19.33
N SER A 392 -10.27 1.03 -18.89
CA SER A 392 -9.28 2.10 -19.02
C SER A 392 -7.96 1.75 -18.33
N ARG A 393 -6.84 2.17 -18.93
CA ARG A 393 -5.48 2.01 -18.35
C ARG A 393 -5.28 2.75 -17.04
N LEU A 394 -6.08 3.79 -16.80
CA LEU A 394 -5.98 4.65 -15.63
C LEU A 394 -6.84 4.14 -14.45
N SER A 395 -7.77 3.21 -14.68
CA SER A 395 -8.57 2.61 -13.60
C SER A 395 -7.74 1.51 -12.89
N GLU A 396 -6.90 1.93 -11.94
CA GLU A 396 -6.05 1.01 -11.17
C GLU A 396 -6.89 0.01 -10.37
N TYR A 397 -7.92 0.49 -9.67
CA TYR A 397 -8.78 -0.34 -8.83
C TYR A 397 -9.59 -1.36 -9.66
N GLY A 398 -10.27 -0.92 -10.72
CA GLY A 398 -11.05 -1.81 -11.60
C GLY A 398 -10.20 -2.87 -12.29
N ARG A 399 -8.96 -2.53 -12.67
CA ARG A 399 -7.99 -3.51 -13.20
C ARG A 399 -7.50 -4.48 -12.12
N LYS A 400 -7.21 -3.97 -10.93
CA LYS A 400 -6.77 -4.79 -9.80
C LYS A 400 -7.83 -5.81 -9.40
N THR A 401 -9.11 -5.45 -9.35
CA THR A 401 -10.19 -6.38 -8.99
C THR A 401 -10.45 -7.41 -10.09
N THR A 402 -10.40 -7.00 -11.36
CA THR A 402 -10.60 -7.93 -12.48
C THR A 402 -9.45 -8.92 -12.66
N ILE A 403 -8.20 -8.48 -12.57
CA ILE A 403 -7.04 -9.38 -12.76
C ILE A 403 -6.97 -10.47 -11.66
N GLN A 404 -7.47 -10.17 -10.47
CA GLN A 404 -7.54 -11.13 -9.36
C GLN A 404 -8.46 -12.32 -9.63
N LEU A 405 -9.44 -12.19 -10.54
CA LEU A 405 -10.34 -13.28 -10.92
C LEU A 405 -9.67 -14.37 -11.77
N ILE A 406 -8.54 -14.06 -12.42
CA ILE A 406 -7.85 -14.98 -13.33
C ILE A 406 -7.37 -16.23 -12.59
N GLN A 407 -6.81 -16.06 -11.39
CA GLN A 407 -6.24 -17.17 -10.64
C GLN A 407 -7.31 -18.22 -10.28
N PRO A 408 -8.45 -17.85 -9.64
CA PRO A 408 -9.55 -18.79 -9.43
C PRO A 408 -10.03 -19.47 -10.72
N TYR A 409 -10.06 -18.74 -11.85
CA TYR A 409 -10.53 -19.30 -13.13
C TYR A 409 -9.57 -20.33 -13.71
N TYR A 410 -8.27 -20.05 -13.58
CA TYR A 410 -7.22 -20.95 -14.03
C TYR A 410 -7.14 -22.21 -13.16
N GLU A 411 -7.22 -22.08 -11.83
CA GLU A 411 -7.15 -23.23 -10.92
C GLU A 411 -8.33 -24.20 -11.11
N LEU A 412 -9.54 -23.68 -11.37
CA LEU A 412 -10.71 -24.52 -11.68
C LEU A 412 -10.53 -25.27 -13.00
N ASP A 413 -10.07 -24.59 -14.06
CA ASP A 413 -9.83 -25.23 -15.35
C ASP A 413 -8.69 -26.26 -15.28
N GLN A 414 -7.61 -25.94 -14.57
CA GLN A 414 -6.51 -26.86 -14.29
C GLN A 414 -7.01 -28.12 -13.57
N PHE A 415 -7.88 -27.95 -12.56
CA PHE A 415 -8.47 -29.08 -11.85
C PHE A 415 -9.35 -29.95 -12.77
N LEU A 416 -10.17 -29.34 -13.63
CA LEU A 416 -10.98 -30.07 -14.61
C LEU A 416 -10.11 -30.86 -15.60
N VAL A 417 -9.06 -30.24 -16.13
CA VAL A 417 -8.09 -30.90 -17.03
C VAL A 417 -7.38 -32.05 -16.30
N PHE A 418 -7.00 -31.85 -15.04
CA PHE A 418 -6.40 -32.89 -14.20
C PHE A 418 -7.35 -34.08 -14.02
N ILE A 419 -8.63 -33.82 -13.72
CA ILE A 419 -9.65 -34.88 -13.60
C ILE A 419 -9.77 -35.64 -14.92
N GLU A 420 -9.89 -34.95 -16.06
CA GLU A 420 -10.05 -35.56 -17.38
C GLU A 420 -8.88 -36.49 -17.73
N GLN A 421 -7.65 -36.06 -17.45
CA GLN A 421 -6.42 -36.82 -17.73
C GLN A 421 -6.20 -38.01 -16.78
N ASN A 422 -6.61 -37.88 -15.51
CA ASN A 422 -6.34 -38.88 -14.48
C ASN A 422 -7.54 -39.80 -14.17
N LEU A 423 -8.74 -39.52 -14.71
CA LEU A 423 -9.90 -40.43 -14.62
C LEU A 423 -9.59 -41.86 -15.10
N PRO A 424 -8.88 -42.07 -16.23
CA PRO A 424 -8.50 -43.40 -16.69
C PRO A 424 -7.53 -44.09 -15.74
N LEU A 425 -6.63 -43.33 -15.11
CA LEU A 425 -5.67 -43.86 -14.14
C LEU A 425 -6.35 -44.29 -12.85
N LEU A 426 -7.29 -43.48 -12.33
CA LEU A 426 -8.16 -43.85 -11.20
C LEU A 426 -8.94 -45.14 -11.48
N LYS A 427 -9.56 -45.25 -12.67
CA LYS A 427 -10.22 -46.50 -13.12
C LYS A 427 -9.25 -47.68 -13.26
N SER A 428 -8.00 -47.42 -13.66
CA SER A 428 -6.98 -48.46 -13.78
C SER A 428 -6.43 -48.92 -12.42
N LEU A 429 -6.36 -48.02 -11.43
CA LEU A 429 -6.05 -48.33 -10.04
C LEU A 429 -7.19 -49.17 -9.45
N GLU A 430 -8.44 -48.81 -9.69
CA GLU A 430 -9.64 -49.59 -9.33
C GLU A 430 -9.54 -51.03 -9.86
N ASN A 431 -9.32 -51.17 -11.17
CA ASN A 431 -9.30 -52.47 -11.82
C ASN A 431 -8.10 -53.35 -11.42
N ARG A 432 -6.90 -52.77 -11.21
CA ARG A 432 -5.68 -53.54 -10.90
C ARG A 432 -5.61 -53.99 -9.43
N TYR A 433 -6.14 -53.20 -8.50
CA TYR A 433 -6.26 -53.63 -7.10
C TYR A 433 -7.33 -54.72 -6.91
N LEU A 434 -8.44 -54.67 -7.65
CA LEU A 434 -9.46 -55.74 -7.67
C LEU A 434 -8.88 -57.09 -8.15
N THR A 435 -7.79 -57.10 -8.93
CA THR A 435 -7.10 -58.31 -9.41
C THR A 435 -6.00 -58.86 -8.48
N ASN A 436 -5.88 -58.37 -7.24
CA ASN A 436 -5.00 -58.94 -6.19
C ASN A 436 -3.47 -58.90 -6.46
N ASN A 437 -2.97 -57.93 -7.23
CA ASN A 437 -1.54 -57.66 -7.30
C ASN A 437 -1.14 -56.70 -6.16
N LYS A 438 -0.67 -57.25 -5.04
CA LYS A 438 -0.30 -56.49 -3.82
C LYS A 438 0.90 -55.51 -3.96
N ASN A 439 1.51 -55.37 -5.13
CA ASN A 439 2.82 -54.73 -5.31
C ASN A 439 2.93 -53.70 -6.46
N ASP A 440 1.85 -53.05 -6.92
CA ASP A 440 1.99 -51.93 -7.88
C ASP A 440 2.24 -50.60 -7.13
N THR A 441 3.38 -50.50 -6.43
CA THR A 441 3.85 -49.23 -5.83
C THR A 441 4.02 -48.16 -6.90
N THR A 442 4.45 -48.54 -8.09
CA THR A 442 4.73 -47.63 -9.21
C THR A 442 3.52 -46.80 -9.64
N THR A 443 2.33 -47.38 -9.83
CA THR A 443 1.15 -46.60 -10.25
C THR A 443 0.56 -45.74 -9.15
N ARG A 444 0.72 -46.16 -7.89
CA ARG A 444 0.31 -45.41 -6.71
C ARG A 444 1.22 -44.19 -6.51
N ASP A 445 2.52 -44.42 -6.55
CA ASP A 445 3.54 -43.38 -6.41
C ASP A 445 3.45 -42.40 -7.59
N LEU A 446 3.21 -42.88 -8.82
CA LEU A 446 2.94 -42.04 -9.99
C LEU A 446 1.68 -41.18 -9.85
N PHE A 447 0.60 -41.69 -9.25
CA PHE A 447 -0.61 -40.88 -9.02
C PHE A 447 -0.38 -39.81 -7.96
N LEU A 448 0.29 -40.14 -6.85
CA LEU A 448 0.65 -39.18 -5.81
C LEU A 448 1.67 -38.15 -6.31
N GLU A 449 2.65 -38.56 -7.12
CA GLU A 449 3.57 -37.66 -7.81
C GLU A 449 2.81 -36.71 -8.74
N ARG A 450 1.83 -37.19 -9.52
CA ARG A 450 1.00 -36.31 -10.36
C ARG A 450 0.16 -35.35 -9.55
N VAL A 451 -0.47 -35.79 -8.45
CA VAL A 451 -1.20 -34.88 -7.55
C VAL A 451 -0.25 -33.80 -7.00
N HIS A 452 0.98 -34.18 -6.63
CA HIS A 452 1.95 -33.24 -6.11
C HIS A 452 2.51 -32.30 -7.18
N TYR A 453 2.96 -32.80 -8.32
CA TYR A 453 3.59 -32.01 -9.39
C TYR A 453 2.59 -31.27 -10.27
N ASP A 454 1.47 -31.88 -10.63
CA ASP A 454 0.52 -31.29 -11.58
C ASP A 454 -0.50 -30.36 -10.91
N LEU A 455 -0.75 -30.51 -9.60
CA LEU A 455 -1.67 -29.64 -8.84
C LEU A 455 -0.96 -28.89 -7.72
N LEU A 456 -0.51 -29.60 -6.67
CA LEU A 456 -0.13 -28.96 -5.40
C LEU A 456 1.09 -28.04 -5.52
N SER A 457 2.09 -28.41 -6.33
CA SER A 457 3.28 -27.58 -6.57
C SER A 457 2.98 -26.35 -7.43
N GLN A 458 1.92 -26.41 -8.25
CA GLN A 458 1.51 -25.31 -9.13
C GLN A 458 0.57 -24.32 -8.42
N TRP A 459 -0.10 -24.76 -7.36
CA TRP A 459 -0.99 -23.95 -6.54
C TRP A 459 -0.24 -22.95 -5.66
N GLN A 460 0.21 -21.86 -6.28
CA GLN A 460 0.80 -20.73 -5.56
C GLN A 460 -0.27 -19.93 -4.82
N LEU A 461 0.04 -19.46 -3.61
CA LEU A 461 -0.88 -18.61 -2.86
C LEU A 461 -0.85 -17.17 -3.42
N PRO A 462 -1.96 -16.42 -3.30
CA PRO A 462 -1.97 -15.01 -3.66
C PRO A 462 -1.01 -14.19 -2.78
N ASP A 463 -0.72 -12.96 -3.21
CA ASP A 463 0.07 -12.03 -2.40
C ASP A 463 -0.74 -11.47 -1.21
N VAL A 464 -0.20 -11.63 -0.01
CA VAL A 464 -0.84 -11.35 1.28
C VAL A 464 -1.36 -9.90 1.40
N ILE A 465 -0.65 -8.92 0.82
CA ILE A 465 -1.02 -7.49 0.97
C ILE A 465 -1.84 -6.99 -0.21
N ARG A 466 -1.54 -7.45 -1.44
CA ARG A 466 -2.11 -6.85 -2.65
C ARG A 466 -3.45 -7.44 -3.04
N SER A 467 -3.69 -8.73 -2.83
CA SER A 467 -4.94 -9.38 -3.24
C SER A 467 -6.09 -9.08 -2.29
N SER A 468 -7.33 -9.01 -2.79
CA SER A 468 -8.50 -8.88 -1.93
C SER A 468 -8.73 -10.16 -1.10
N ILE A 469 -9.35 -10.01 0.07
CA ILE A 469 -9.73 -11.17 0.90
C ILE A 469 -10.77 -12.07 0.22
N GLN A 470 -11.58 -11.51 -0.68
CA GLN A 470 -12.56 -12.28 -1.45
C GLN A 470 -11.89 -13.26 -2.41
N THR A 471 -10.79 -12.83 -3.06
CA THR A 471 -9.98 -13.70 -3.91
C THR A 471 -9.31 -14.82 -3.10
N TRP A 472 -8.80 -14.51 -1.91
CA TRP A 472 -8.30 -15.53 -0.98
C TRP A 472 -9.38 -16.53 -0.59
N ASP A 473 -10.57 -16.06 -0.21
CA ASP A 473 -11.69 -16.92 0.13
C ASP A 473 -12.09 -17.80 -1.06
N ASP A 474 -12.20 -17.25 -2.27
CA ASP A 474 -12.49 -18.03 -3.48
C ASP A 474 -11.46 -19.12 -3.74
N ILE A 475 -10.17 -18.81 -3.64
CA ILE A 475 -9.10 -19.78 -3.86
C ILE A 475 -9.10 -20.87 -2.78
N VAL A 476 -9.17 -20.49 -1.50
CA VAL A 476 -9.11 -21.45 -0.38
C VAL A 476 -10.33 -22.36 -0.37
N THR A 477 -11.53 -21.82 -0.58
CA THR A 477 -12.77 -22.60 -0.64
C THR A 477 -12.84 -23.50 -1.87
N ASN A 478 -12.39 -23.01 -3.03
CA ASN A 478 -12.34 -23.83 -4.25
C ASN A 478 -11.29 -24.94 -4.14
N ARG A 479 -10.11 -24.66 -3.59
CA ARG A 479 -9.11 -25.70 -3.31
C ARG A 479 -9.65 -26.74 -2.33
N SER A 480 -10.37 -26.33 -1.28
CA SER A 480 -11.00 -27.31 -0.39
C SER A 480 -12.00 -28.18 -1.12
N LEU A 481 -12.85 -27.60 -1.99
CA LEU A 481 -13.79 -28.33 -2.84
C LEU A 481 -13.07 -29.31 -3.78
N PHE A 482 -12.00 -28.88 -4.45
CA PHE A 482 -11.21 -29.73 -5.34
C PHE A 482 -10.67 -30.95 -4.59
N LEU A 483 -10.13 -30.70 -3.39
CA LEU A 483 -9.61 -31.75 -2.51
C LEU A 483 -10.72 -32.67 -1.99
N ASP A 484 -11.91 -32.15 -1.67
CA ASP A 484 -13.08 -32.96 -1.28
C ASP A 484 -13.55 -33.87 -2.42
N ILE A 485 -13.62 -33.34 -3.65
CA ILE A 485 -13.98 -34.13 -4.84
C ILE A 485 -12.94 -35.24 -5.09
N LEU A 486 -11.65 -34.94 -4.95
CA LEU A 486 -10.61 -35.97 -5.04
C LEU A 486 -10.76 -37.02 -3.95
N ASP A 487 -11.07 -36.60 -2.73
CA ASP A 487 -11.26 -37.50 -1.59
C ASP A 487 -12.45 -38.47 -1.80
N GLU A 488 -13.54 -37.96 -2.37
CA GLU A 488 -14.71 -38.76 -2.72
C GLU A 488 -14.48 -39.67 -3.93
N LEU A 489 -13.72 -39.23 -4.94
CA LEU A 489 -13.34 -40.07 -6.07
C LEU A 489 -12.45 -41.24 -5.65
N ILE A 490 -11.61 -41.04 -4.62
CA ILE A 490 -10.72 -42.07 -4.06
C ILE A 490 -11.45 -42.96 -3.03
N GLY A 491 -12.42 -42.40 -2.29
CA GLY A 491 -13.09 -43.05 -1.15
C GLY A 491 -14.57 -43.38 -1.31
N GLY A 492 -15.18 -43.21 -2.49
CA GLY A 492 -16.61 -43.40 -2.71
C GLY A 492 -17.13 -44.82 -2.41
N PRO A 493 -18.46 -45.05 -2.35
CA PRO A 493 -19.07 -46.32 -1.95
C PRO A 493 -18.74 -47.53 -2.86
N ARG A 494 -18.12 -47.30 -4.03
CA ARG A 494 -17.56 -48.36 -4.91
C ARG A 494 -16.09 -48.72 -4.59
N MET A 495 -15.42 -47.96 -3.72
CA MET A 495 -13.98 -47.97 -3.42
C MET A 495 -13.68 -48.19 -1.91
N THR A 496 -14.51 -48.94 -1.20
CA THR A 496 -14.36 -49.19 0.26
C THR A 496 -13.05 -49.90 0.68
N PHE A 497 -12.26 -50.39 -0.28
CA PHE A 497 -11.03 -51.16 -0.05
C PHE A 497 -9.72 -50.36 -0.19
N THR A 498 -9.74 -49.08 -0.59
CA THR A 498 -8.60 -48.14 -0.57
C THR A 498 -8.37 -47.47 0.80
N SER A 499 -9.23 -47.77 1.79
CA SER A 499 -9.32 -47.12 3.10
C SER A 499 -8.01 -47.05 3.89
N ARG A 500 -7.10 -48.03 3.76
CA ARG A 500 -5.79 -47.97 4.43
C ARG A 500 -4.84 -46.96 3.80
N LEU A 501 -4.69 -46.96 2.47
CA LEU A 501 -3.82 -46.00 1.76
C LEU A 501 -4.36 -44.57 1.87
N LYS A 502 -5.69 -44.44 1.79
CA LYS A 502 -6.39 -43.18 2.04
C LYS A 502 -6.06 -42.66 3.44
N ALA A 503 -6.25 -43.48 4.49
CA ALA A 503 -5.96 -43.08 5.87
C ALA A 503 -4.47 -42.83 6.18
N THR A 504 -3.54 -43.53 5.53
CA THR A 504 -2.11 -43.44 5.87
C THR A 504 -1.34 -42.37 5.11
N GLU A 505 -1.69 -42.10 3.84
CA GLU A 505 -0.87 -41.24 2.95
C GLU A 505 -1.68 -40.07 2.39
N PHE A 506 -2.92 -40.28 1.98
CA PHE A 506 -3.73 -39.25 1.29
C PHE A 506 -4.44 -38.30 2.25
N ASP A 507 -5.21 -38.81 3.21
CA ASP A 507 -5.91 -38.05 4.24
C ASP A 507 -4.99 -37.08 5.02
N PRO A 508 -3.80 -37.50 5.53
CA PRO A 508 -2.92 -36.57 6.23
C PRO A 508 -2.37 -35.49 5.31
N LEU A 509 -2.11 -35.79 4.03
CA LEU A 509 -1.68 -34.81 3.03
C LEU A 509 -2.80 -33.80 2.72
N LEU A 510 -4.04 -34.26 2.54
CA LEU A 510 -5.20 -33.39 2.33
C LEU A 510 -5.45 -32.46 3.52
N ILE A 511 -5.47 -33.03 4.74
CA ILE A 511 -5.63 -32.27 5.98
C ILE A 511 -4.51 -31.25 6.08
N ASP A 512 -3.29 -31.64 5.74
CA ASP A 512 -2.13 -30.78 5.81
C ASP A 512 -2.25 -29.54 4.93
N TYR A 513 -2.66 -29.71 3.66
CA TYR A 513 -2.87 -28.60 2.73
C TYR A 513 -4.07 -27.72 3.11
N LYS A 514 -5.18 -28.32 3.56
CA LYS A 514 -6.36 -27.56 4.02
C LYS A 514 -6.06 -26.71 5.25
N VAL A 515 -5.32 -27.26 6.21
CA VAL A 515 -4.91 -26.50 7.40
C VAL A 515 -3.92 -25.40 7.02
N GLN A 516 -2.94 -25.69 6.17
CA GLN A 516 -1.95 -24.70 5.72
C GLN A 516 -2.61 -23.52 5.00
N SER A 517 -3.47 -23.79 4.02
CA SER A 517 -4.19 -22.74 3.27
C SER A 517 -5.08 -21.86 4.16
N LEU A 518 -5.74 -22.44 5.17
CA LEU A 518 -6.51 -21.67 6.15
C LEU A 518 -5.63 -20.82 7.09
N LEU A 519 -4.46 -21.34 7.49
CA LEU A 519 -3.49 -20.57 8.28
C LEU A 519 -2.95 -19.39 7.47
N ASP A 520 -2.58 -19.61 6.20
CA ASP A 520 -2.08 -18.56 5.31
C ASP A 520 -3.16 -17.49 5.03
N MET A 521 -4.43 -17.91 4.87
CA MET A 521 -5.56 -16.99 4.79
C MET A 521 -5.74 -16.16 6.07
N SER A 522 -5.58 -16.78 7.25
CA SER A 522 -5.66 -16.06 8.52
C SER A 522 -4.51 -15.05 8.70
N TYR A 523 -3.31 -15.39 8.22
CA TYR A 523 -2.18 -14.47 8.16
C TYR A 523 -2.43 -13.29 7.20
N CYS A 524 -3.06 -13.55 6.06
CA CYS A 524 -3.52 -12.52 5.13
C CYS A 524 -4.53 -11.56 5.77
N ALA A 525 -5.57 -12.11 6.40
CA ALA A 525 -6.56 -11.31 7.11
C ALA A 525 -5.90 -10.42 8.20
N LEU A 526 -4.90 -10.94 8.90
CA LEU A 526 -4.10 -10.17 9.86
C LEU A 526 -3.33 -9.02 9.19
N ARG A 527 -2.66 -9.25 8.07
CA ARG A 527 -1.88 -8.20 7.39
C ARG A 527 -2.77 -7.10 6.81
N GLN A 528 -3.99 -7.45 6.40
CA GLN A 528 -5.02 -6.53 5.96
C GLN A 528 -5.85 -5.90 7.10
N ARG A 529 -5.46 -6.12 8.36
CA ARG A 529 -6.12 -5.61 9.59
C ARG A 529 -7.57 -6.08 9.80
N ASN A 530 -8.00 -7.14 9.12
CA ASN A 530 -9.28 -7.81 9.38
C ASN A 530 -9.13 -8.85 10.50
N PHE A 531 -9.03 -8.37 11.74
CA PHE A 531 -8.75 -9.21 12.91
C PHE A 531 -9.84 -10.24 13.21
N LYS A 532 -11.11 -9.91 12.96
CA LYS A 532 -12.22 -10.81 13.25
C LYS A 532 -12.19 -12.04 12.35
N LEU A 533 -11.96 -11.86 11.05
CA LEU A 533 -11.84 -12.97 10.10
C LEU A 533 -10.63 -13.85 10.43
N ALA A 534 -9.50 -13.25 10.79
CA ALA A 534 -8.31 -14.01 11.21
C ALA A 534 -8.65 -14.95 12.38
N LEU A 535 -9.36 -14.46 13.41
CA LEU A 535 -9.76 -15.26 14.56
C LEU A 535 -10.79 -16.36 14.23
N THR A 536 -11.75 -16.10 13.34
CA THR A 536 -12.73 -17.13 12.96
C THR A 536 -12.03 -18.29 12.24
N LYS A 537 -11.13 -18.00 11.30
CA LYS A 537 -10.34 -19.01 10.57
C LYS A 537 -9.33 -19.74 11.46
N LEU A 538 -8.73 -19.07 12.45
CA LEU A 538 -7.90 -19.74 13.46
C LEU A 538 -8.72 -20.70 14.34
N ASN A 539 -9.95 -20.34 14.72
CA ASN A 539 -10.79 -21.24 15.51
C ASN A 539 -11.21 -22.49 14.71
N GLU A 540 -11.49 -22.35 13.41
CA GLU A 540 -11.78 -23.48 12.51
C GLU A 540 -10.59 -24.47 12.41
N THR A 541 -9.35 -23.97 12.42
CA THR A 541 -8.15 -24.82 12.28
C THR A 541 -7.72 -25.51 13.57
N ARG A 542 -8.09 -24.98 14.75
CA ARG A 542 -7.59 -25.44 16.06
C ARG A 542 -7.75 -26.94 16.31
N HIS A 543 -8.90 -27.52 15.94
CA HIS A 543 -9.19 -28.93 16.15
C HIS A 543 -8.48 -29.87 15.16
N ARG A 544 -7.97 -29.33 14.04
CA ARG A 544 -7.33 -30.09 12.97
C ARG A 544 -5.80 -30.10 13.05
N LEU A 545 -5.21 -29.30 13.93
CA LEU A 545 -3.75 -29.19 14.09
C LEU A 545 -3.10 -30.50 14.54
N ASP A 546 -3.76 -31.25 15.44
CA ASP A 546 -3.24 -32.51 15.97
C ASP A 546 -3.25 -33.66 14.94
N LEU A 547 -4.01 -33.50 13.85
CA LEU A 547 -4.17 -34.49 12.77
C LEU A 547 -3.16 -34.30 11.62
N CYS A 548 -2.34 -33.25 11.68
CA CYS A 548 -1.37 -32.91 10.65
C CYS A 548 -0.10 -33.78 10.74
N GLN A 549 0.65 -33.94 9.65
CA GLN A 549 1.92 -34.72 9.67
C GLN A 549 2.98 -34.07 10.58
N ASN A 550 3.04 -32.73 10.58
CA ASN A 550 3.92 -31.93 11.44
C ASN A 550 3.12 -31.00 12.37
N PRO A 551 2.52 -31.55 13.45
CA PRO A 551 1.61 -30.80 14.31
C PRO A 551 2.33 -29.69 15.09
N LEU A 552 3.61 -29.89 15.44
CA LEU A 552 4.40 -28.91 16.20
C LEU A 552 4.63 -27.61 15.43
N ILE A 553 5.07 -27.68 14.17
CA ILE A 553 5.35 -26.51 13.33
C ILE A 553 4.06 -25.72 13.05
N LYS A 554 3.00 -26.42 12.64
CA LYS A 554 1.70 -25.77 12.36
C LYS A 554 1.08 -25.17 13.61
N SER A 555 1.27 -25.80 14.77
CA SER A 555 0.81 -25.25 16.04
C SER A 555 1.61 -24.01 16.45
N ILE A 556 2.91 -23.93 16.18
CA ILE A 556 3.67 -22.69 16.39
C ILE A 556 3.18 -21.60 15.46
N TYR A 557 2.96 -21.90 14.18
CA TYR A 557 2.46 -20.92 13.22
C TYR A 557 1.05 -20.41 13.60
N TRP A 558 0.15 -21.30 14.06
CA TRP A 558 -1.16 -20.91 14.61
C TRP A 558 -1.00 -19.98 15.82
N ASN A 559 -0.11 -20.33 16.75
CA ASN A 559 0.16 -19.52 17.94
C ASN A 559 0.75 -18.15 17.58
N GLU A 560 1.63 -18.08 16.57
CA GLU A 560 2.21 -16.85 16.05
C GLU A 560 1.12 -15.89 15.55
N ILE A 561 0.25 -16.38 14.65
CA ILE A 561 -0.82 -15.56 14.07
C ILE A 561 -1.79 -15.11 15.17
N TYR A 562 -2.19 -15.99 16.08
CA TYR A 562 -3.08 -15.65 17.18
C TYR A 562 -2.53 -14.52 18.05
N CYS A 563 -1.26 -14.61 18.46
CA CYS A 563 -0.62 -13.58 19.26
C CYS A 563 -0.49 -12.26 18.49
N ASP A 564 -0.06 -12.29 17.22
CA ASP A 564 0.09 -11.11 16.39
C ASP A 564 -1.26 -10.40 16.15
N VAL A 565 -2.36 -11.14 15.94
CA VAL A 565 -3.72 -10.58 15.80
C VAL A 565 -4.08 -9.74 17.02
N HIS A 566 -3.91 -10.29 18.22
CA HIS A 566 -4.26 -9.60 19.44
C HIS A 566 -3.36 -8.39 19.69
N LEU A 567 -2.04 -8.53 19.51
CA LEU A 567 -1.09 -7.42 19.70
C LEU A 567 -1.38 -6.24 18.77
N LYS A 568 -1.58 -6.49 17.47
CA LYS A 568 -1.88 -5.43 16.49
C LYS A 568 -3.24 -4.78 16.73
N ARG A 569 -4.25 -5.55 17.14
CA ARG A 569 -5.56 -5.00 17.50
C ARG A 569 -5.46 -3.98 18.63
N HIS A 570 -4.61 -4.24 19.63
CA HIS A 570 -4.39 -3.31 20.74
C HIS A 570 -3.59 -2.07 20.35
N GLN A 571 -2.63 -2.17 19.41
CA GLN A 571 -1.90 -1.00 18.90
C GLN A 571 -2.80 0.03 18.21
N ILE A 572 -3.90 -0.41 17.57
CA ILE A 572 -4.83 0.49 16.85
C ILE A 572 -5.84 1.15 17.80
N GLN A 573 -6.20 0.50 18.90
CA GLN A 573 -7.12 1.03 19.91
C GLN A 573 -6.41 2.02 20.84
N SER A 574 -5.93 3.14 20.28
CA SER A 574 -5.23 4.18 21.03
C SER A 574 -6.12 4.78 22.13
N SER A 575 -5.61 4.76 23.36
CA SER A 575 -5.96 5.54 24.57
C SER A 575 -6.94 4.96 25.63
N THR A 576 -7.76 3.93 25.35
CA THR A 576 -8.75 3.47 26.36
C THR A 576 -8.99 1.96 26.47
N SER A 577 -8.36 1.12 25.63
CA SER A 577 -8.52 -0.33 25.81
C SER A 577 -7.73 -0.80 27.03
N THR A 578 -8.47 -1.10 28.09
CA THR A 578 -7.98 -1.61 29.35
C THR A 578 -7.00 -2.76 29.15
N LEU A 579 -5.86 -2.75 29.86
CA LEU A 579 -4.99 -3.93 30.04
C LEU A 579 -5.79 -5.21 30.34
N SER A 580 -6.96 -5.09 30.97
CA SER A 580 -7.90 -6.20 31.20
C SER A 580 -8.39 -6.91 29.94
N SER A 581 -8.43 -6.24 28.78
CA SER A 581 -8.81 -6.82 27.49
C SER A 581 -7.66 -7.65 26.89
N LEU A 582 -6.43 -7.12 26.85
CA LEU A 582 -5.24 -7.87 26.45
C LEU A 582 -4.99 -9.05 27.40
N LEU A 583 -5.05 -8.84 28.72
CA LEU A 583 -4.90 -9.90 29.72
C LEU A 583 -6.09 -10.87 29.78
N SER A 584 -7.25 -10.51 29.21
CA SER A 584 -8.35 -11.48 29.02
C SER A 584 -8.07 -12.46 27.89
N THR A 585 -7.16 -12.11 26.98
CA THR A 585 -6.78 -12.98 25.87
C THR A 585 -5.67 -13.94 26.29
N SER A 586 -5.66 -15.15 25.74
CA SER A 586 -4.69 -16.20 26.11
C SER A 586 -3.27 -15.97 25.56
N VAL A 587 -2.91 -14.74 25.18
CA VAL A 587 -1.63 -14.40 24.52
C VAL A 587 -0.43 -14.81 25.38
N ALA A 588 -0.42 -14.47 26.67
CA ALA A 588 0.64 -14.85 27.61
C ALA A 588 0.82 -16.38 27.72
N LYS A 589 -0.30 -17.12 27.72
CA LYS A 589 -0.31 -18.58 27.76
C LYS A 589 0.19 -19.19 26.44
N GLU A 590 -0.20 -18.64 25.30
CA GLU A 590 0.22 -19.13 23.99
C GLU A 590 1.68 -18.78 23.66
N LEU A 591 2.19 -17.63 24.11
CA LEU A 591 3.61 -17.28 24.06
C LEU A 591 4.46 -18.28 24.86
N LYS A 592 4.06 -18.60 26.09
CA LYS A 592 4.77 -19.60 26.90
C LYS A 592 4.71 -21.00 26.28
N LYS A 593 3.59 -21.38 25.66
CA LYS A 593 3.50 -22.63 24.89
C LYS A 593 4.41 -22.63 23.67
N MET A 594 4.56 -21.51 22.97
CA MET A 594 5.52 -21.38 21.86
C MET A 594 6.95 -21.57 22.37
N GLU A 595 7.31 -20.95 23.49
CA GLU A 595 8.64 -21.09 24.13
C GLU A 595 8.99 -22.57 24.41
N ILE A 596 8.06 -23.32 25.00
CA ILE A 596 8.22 -24.77 25.27
C ILE A 596 8.31 -25.59 23.97
N LYS A 597 7.50 -25.27 22.97
CA LYS A 597 7.49 -26.01 21.70
C LYS A 597 8.74 -25.74 20.86
N ILE A 598 9.23 -24.51 20.84
CA ILE A 598 10.43 -24.11 20.12
C ILE A 598 11.67 -24.71 20.78
N SER A 599 11.75 -24.71 22.12
CA SER A 599 12.85 -25.38 22.82
C SER A 599 12.89 -26.90 22.57
N ALA A 600 11.74 -27.54 22.33
CA ALA A 600 11.66 -28.95 21.95
C ALA A 600 12.06 -29.22 20.48
N LEU A 601 11.79 -28.28 19.56
CA LEU A 601 12.21 -28.31 18.17
C LEU A 601 13.65 -27.79 18.06
N LYS A 602 14.64 -28.69 18.17
CA LYS A 602 16.05 -28.30 17.93
C LYS A 602 16.16 -27.42 16.66
N ILE A 603 16.81 -26.26 16.78
CA ILE A 603 16.96 -25.28 15.69
C ILE A 603 17.98 -25.82 14.68
N ILE A 604 17.52 -26.71 13.79
CA ILE A 604 18.39 -27.35 12.79
C ILE A 604 18.20 -26.73 11.41
N ASP A 605 16.98 -26.26 11.08
CA ASP A 605 16.58 -25.83 9.74
C ASP A 605 16.28 -24.31 9.67
N GLN A 606 16.34 -23.74 8.45
CA GLN A 606 16.02 -22.32 8.21
C GLN A 606 14.59 -21.94 8.65
N GLN A 607 13.63 -22.87 8.50
CA GLN A 607 12.24 -22.66 8.89
C GLN A 607 12.08 -22.56 10.42
N THR A 608 12.78 -23.41 11.18
CA THR A 608 12.70 -23.37 12.66
C THR A 608 13.41 -22.14 13.22
N ALA A 609 14.48 -21.67 12.57
CA ALA A 609 15.11 -20.39 12.90
C ALA A 609 14.18 -19.19 12.66
N GLN A 610 13.44 -19.18 11.55
CA GLN A 610 12.47 -18.12 11.24
C GLN A 610 11.31 -18.10 12.25
N LEU A 611 10.77 -19.26 12.63
CA LEU A 611 9.72 -19.37 13.65
C LEU A 611 10.20 -18.86 15.02
N ASN A 612 11.45 -19.14 15.38
CA ASN A 612 12.03 -18.64 16.63
C ASN A 612 12.20 -17.11 16.61
N SER A 613 12.71 -16.54 15.52
CA SER A 613 12.80 -15.07 15.37
C SER A 613 11.43 -14.39 15.40
N ASN A 614 10.41 -15.00 14.78
CA ASN A 614 9.04 -14.49 14.85
C ASN A 614 8.47 -14.54 16.28
N TYR A 615 8.68 -15.65 17.00
CA TYR A 615 8.31 -15.75 18.42
C TYR A 615 8.96 -14.63 19.24
N ILE A 616 10.25 -14.36 19.02
CA ILE A 616 11.00 -13.33 19.71
C ILE A 616 10.46 -11.94 19.42
N GLN A 617 10.12 -11.64 18.17
CA GLN A 617 9.50 -10.37 17.82
C GLN A 617 8.15 -10.21 18.54
N LEU A 618 7.31 -11.24 18.54
CA LEU A 618 6.02 -11.19 19.25
C LEU A 618 6.21 -11.02 20.75
N ASN A 619 7.22 -11.68 21.31
CA ASN A 619 7.58 -11.56 22.71
C ASN A 619 8.01 -10.13 23.07
N SER A 620 8.87 -9.53 22.23
CA SER A 620 9.29 -8.13 22.32
C SER A 620 8.08 -7.18 22.25
N GLN A 621 7.20 -7.36 21.25
CA GLN A 621 6.01 -6.53 21.09
C GLN A 621 5.05 -6.65 22.29
N PHE A 622 4.84 -7.87 22.79
CA PHE A 622 4.03 -8.10 24.00
C PHE A 622 4.61 -7.39 25.23
N CYS A 623 5.91 -7.58 25.51
CA CYS A 623 6.62 -6.86 26.56
C CYS A 623 6.45 -5.35 26.41
N ARG A 624 6.66 -4.81 25.19
CA ARG A 624 6.51 -3.38 24.91
C ARG A 624 5.11 -2.87 25.22
N THR A 625 4.08 -3.53 24.68
CA THR A 625 2.69 -3.10 24.90
C THR A 625 2.31 -3.06 26.38
N ILE A 626 2.81 -3.99 27.19
CA ILE A 626 2.54 -4.02 28.63
C ILE A 626 3.32 -2.92 29.36
N ILE A 627 4.62 -2.79 29.08
CA ILE A 627 5.45 -1.75 29.72
C ILE A 627 4.92 -0.36 29.35
N ASP A 628 4.62 -0.10 28.07
CA ASP A 628 4.03 1.16 27.60
C ASP A 628 2.70 1.48 28.31
N PHE A 629 1.84 0.47 28.50
CA PHE A 629 0.60 0.64 29.24
C PHE A 629 0.86 0.99 30.71
N LEU A 630 1.79 0.30 31.38
CA LEU A 630 2.12 0.54 32.78
C LEU A 630 2.75 1.91 33.01
N LEU A 631 3.57 2.38 32.07
CA LEU A 631 4.13 3.73 32.09
C LEU A 631 3.03 4.80 31.90
N ALA A 632 2.08 4.58 30.99
CA ALA A 632 0.99 5.51 30.72
C ALA A 632 -0.11 5.54 31.80
N GLN A 633 -0.42 4.39 32.43
CA GLN A 633 -1.48 4.26 33.44
C GLN A 633 -1.03 3.40 34.64
N PRO A 634 -0.15 3.89 35.52
CA PRO A 634 0.31 3.13 36.68
C PRO A 634 -0.81 2.87 37.70
N GLN A 635 -1.75 3.80 37.87
CA GLN A 635 -2.91 3.62 38.76
C GLN A 635 -3.90 2.56 38.24
N GLY A 636 -3.91 2.29 36.94
CA GLY A 636 -4.72 1.22 36.36
C GLY A 636 -4.39 -0.12 37.00
N TYR A 637 -3.09 -0.43 37.14
CA TYR A 637 -2.60 -1.66 37.79
C TYR A 637 -3.05 -1.78 39.26
N TYR A 638 -2.98 -0.68 40.03
CA TYR A 638 -3.42 -0.66 41.44
C TYR A 638 -4.94 -0.79 41.60
N ASN A 639 -5.74 -0.20 40.71
CA ASN A 639 -7.20 -0.36 40.71
C ASN A 639 -7.64 -1.79 40.31
N TYR A 640 -6.83 -2.52 39.52
CA TYR A 640 -7.08 -3.94 39.18
C TYR A 640 -6.88 -4.92 40.35
N GLU A 641 -6.06 -4.58 41.35
CA GLU A 641 -5.86 -5.41 42.54
C GLU A 641 -7.01 -5.29 43.56
N GLN A 642 -7.69 -4.13 43.58
CA GLN A 642 -8.75 -3.82 44.55
C GLN A 642 -10.17 -4.16 44.08
N ASP A 643 -10.36 -4.47 42.79
CA ASP A 643 -11.66 -4.78 42.21
C ASP A 643 -12.04 -6.27 42.42
N GLU A 644 -12.88 -6.56 43.42
CA GLU A 644 -13.36 -7.93 43.75
C GLU A 644 -14.02 -8.68 42.56
N LYS A 645 -14.39 -7.96 41.49
CA LYS A 645 -15.09 -8.51 40.31
C LYS A 645 -14.16 -8.94 39.17
N ILE A 646 -12.84 -8.72 39.25
CA ILE A 646 -11.88 -9.17 38.24
C ILE A 646 -11.09 -10.36 38.80
N PRO A 647 -11.18 -11.56 38.20
CA PRO A 647 -10.66 -12.76 38.85
C PRO A 647 -9.13 -12.75 38.92
N GLN A 648 -8.60 -13.03 40.13
CA GLN A 648 -7.20 -13.36 40.46
C GLN A 648 -6.49 -14.30 39.45
N ALA A 649 -7.26 -15.02 38.62
CA ALA A 649 -6.78 -15.86 37.53
C ALA A 649 -6.04 -15.11 36.39
N LYS A 650 -6.27 -13.79 36.19
CA LYS A 650 -5.62 -13.00 35.12
C LYS A 650 -4.21 -12.54 35.50
N HIS A 651 -3.99 -12.17 36.76
CA HIS A 651 -2.68 -11.84 37.33
C HIS A 651 -1.75 -13.07 37.31
N LYS A 652 -2.30 -14.23 37.69
CA LYS A 652 -1.65 -15.53 37.56
C LYS A 652 -1.19 -15.85 36.14
N GLN A 653 -1.76 -15.27 35.07
CA GLN A 653 -1.29 -15.53 33.71
C GLN A 653 0.00 -14.76 33.37
N LEU A 654 0.15 -13.53 33.87
CA LEU A 654 1.40 -12.77 33.75
C LEU A 654 2.48 -13.35 34.67
N GLU A 655 2.15 -13.68 35.91
CA GLU A 655 3.06 -14.38 36.83
C GLU A 655 3.45 -15.75 36.27
N MET A 656 2.51 -16.52 35.71
CA MET A 656 2.80 -17.79 35.04
C MET A 656 3.69 -17.59 33.81
N TYR A 657 3.51 -16.50 33.06
CA TYR A 657 4.38 -16.16 31.95
C TYR A 657 5.79 -15.81 32.45
N LEU A 658 5.93 -15.03 33.52
CA LEU A 658 7.22 -14.63 34.10
C LEU A 658 7.98 -15.80 34.77
N TYR A 659 7.32 -16.58 35.63
CA TYR A 659 7.99 -17.49 36.58
C TYR A 659 7.83 -18.99 36.31
N GLY A 660 7.17 -19.41 35.23
CA GLY A 660 7.04 -20.86 34.98
C GLY A 660 5.91 -21.51 35.80
N LEU A 661 5.94 -22.84 35.95
CA LEU A 661 5.04 -23.60 36.84
C LEU A 661 5.67 -23.85 38.23
N GLU A 662 6.92 -23.43 38.44
CA GLU A 662 7.78 -24.00 39.50
C GLU A 662 7.99 -23.10 40.72
N ASN A 663 7.54 -21.84 40.73
CA ASN A 663 7.64 -20.98 41.91
C ASN A 663 6.26 -20.63 42.47
N ASN A 664 5.75 -21.50 43.36
CA ASN A 664 4.70 -21.17 44.32
C ASN A 664 5.29 -20.38 45.51
N ASN A 665 6.01 -19.30 45.24
CA ASN A 665 6.41 -18.39 46.31
C ASN A 665 5.46 -17.19 46.26
N ASP A 666 4.83 -16.93 47.41
CA ASP A 666 3.95 -15.80 47.73
C ASP A 666 4.68 -14.44 47.67
N ASN A 667 5.51 -14.20 46.65
CA ASN A 667 6.02 -12.86 46.35
C ASN A 667 5.04 -12.23 45.36
N GLN A 668 3.94 -11.74 45.90
CA GLN A 668 3.01 -10.88 45.15
C GLN A 668 3.82 -9.71 44.57
N ILE A 669 3.83 -9.55 43.25
CA ILE A 669 4.44 -8.39 42.60
C ILE A 669 3.53 -7.18 42.87
N GLN A 670 3.69 -6.56 44.05
CA GLN A 670 2.87 -5.44 44.54
C GLN A 670 3.23 -4.08 43.92
N GLN A 671 4.25 -4.01 43.05
CA GLN A 671 4.76 -2.76 42.49
C GLN A 671 4.99 -2.88 40.98
N ALA A 672 4.42 -1.94 40.22
CA ALA A 672 4.54 -1.88 38.76
C ALA A 672 6.01 -1.80 38.30
N ASP A 673 6.89 -1.17 39.09
CA ASP A 673 8.33 -1.03 38.79
C ASP A 673 9.06 -2.36 38.72
N LEU A 674 8.76 -3.27 39.66
CA LEU A 674 9.37 -4.60 39.70
C LEU A 674 8.91 -5.44 38.51
N LEU A 675 7.63 -5.32 38.14
CA LEU A 675 7.07 -6.03 36.98
C LEU A 675 7.69 -5.54 35.67
N ILE A 676 7.85 -4.22 35.51
CA ILE A 676 8.54 -3.61 34.37
C ILE A 676 9.98 -4.12 34.31
N TYR A 677 10.70 -4.14 35.44
CA TYR A 677 12.06 -4.64 35.53
C TYR A 677 12.19 -6.11 35.10
N GLU A 678 11.30 -6.98 35.58
CA GLU A 678 11.31 -8.40 35.26
C GLU A 678 10.93 -8.70 33.80
N LEU A 679 9.90 -8.04 33.27
CA LEU A 679 9.51 -8.20 31.86
C LEU A 679 10.62 -7.75 30.92
N PHE A 680 11.22 -6.59 31.19
CA PHE A 680 12.30 -6.05 30.38
C PHE A 680 13.52 -6.99 30.39
N ASN A 681 13.95 -7.45 31.55
CA ASN A 681 15.08 -8.38 31.67
C ASN A 681 14.79 -9.74 31.05
N LYS A 682 13.58 -10.29 31.22
CA LYS A 682 13.18 -11.54 30.55
C LYS A 682 13.26 -11.39 29.04
N CYS A 683 12.73 -10.29 28.49
CA CYS A 683 12.76 -10.03 27.05
C CYS A 683 14.20 -9.91 26.51
N ILE A 684 15.09 -9.21 27.22
CA ILE A 684 16.52 -9.13 26.87
C ILE A 684 17.21 -10.50 26.94
N ASN A 685 16.95 -11.30 27.97
CA ASN A 685 17.61 -12.59 28.14
C ASN A 685 17.21 -13.57 27.02
N ILE A 686 15.93 -13.62 26.66
CA ILE A 686 15.45 -14.45 25.52
C ILE A 686 16.15 -14.04 24.22
N LEU A 687 16.26 -12.73 23.96
CA LEU A 687 16.96 -12.20 22.79
C LEU A 687 18.44 -12.59 22.79
N LYS A 688 19.14 -12.42 23.92
CA LYS A 688 20.56 -12.78 24.06
C LYS A 688 20.79 -14.27 23.84
N GLU A 689 20.03 -15.12 24.51
CA GLU A 689 20.16 -16.58 24.36
C GLU A 689 19.94 -17.04 22.92
N ASN A 690 18.97 -16.44 22.21
CA ASN A 690 18.73 -16.79 20.83
C ASN A 690 19.87 -16.34 19.91
N ILE A 691 20.36 -15.11 20.10
CA ILE A 691 21.52 -14.59 19.36
C ILE A 691 22.72 -15.52 19.55
N GLU A 692 23.02 -15.91 20.80
CA GLU A 692 24.13 -16.82 21.11
C GLU A 692 23.98 -18.17 20.41
N LYS A 693 22.77 -18.76 20.44
CA LYS A 693 22.45 -20.02 19.74
C LYS A 693 22.63 -19.89 18.22
N GLN A 694 22.18 -18.79 17.63
CA GLN A 694 22.29 -18.57 16.19
C GLN A 694 23.74 -18.31 15.75
N GLU A 695 24.54 -17.59 16.54
CA GLU A 695 25.96 -17.34 16.25
C GLU A 695 26.79 -18.63 16.27
N THR A 696 26.51 -19.56 17.20
CA THR A 696 27.23 -20.84 17.26
C THR A 696 27.01 -21.71 16.03
N ASP A 697 25.86 -21.59 15.38
CA ASP A 697 25.52 -22.39 14.19
C ASP A 697 26.13 -21.87 12.88
N LEU A 698 26.63 -20.62 12.85
CA LEU A 698 27.10 -19.97 11.62
C LEU A 698 28.32 -20.65 10.98
N GLN A 699 29.15 -21.32 11.77
CA GLN A 699 30.46 -21.83 11.33
C GLN A 699 30.36 -23.06 10.40
N ASN A 700 29.21 -23.74 10.35
CA ASN A 700 29.05 -25.04 9.68
C ASN A 700 28.07 -25.04 8.48
N LEU A 701 27.73 -23.87 7.92
CA LEU A 701 26.61 -23.75 6.96
C LEU A 701 27.04 -23.40 5.53
N SER A 702 26.21 -23.80 4.56
CA SER A 702 26.33 -23.41 3.15
C SER A 702 26.06 -21.92 2.94
N THR A 703 26.57 -21.35 1.85
CA THR A 703 26.55 -19.90 1.57
C THR A 703 25.14 -19.29 1.53
N SER A 704 24.14 -19.97 0.97
CA SER A 704 22.75 -19.47 0.91
C SER A 704 22.06 -19.48 2.27
N ILE A 705 22.24 -20.54 3.05
CA ILE A 705 21.67 -20.67 4.39
C ILE A 705 22.34 -19.67 5.34
N ARG A 706 23.64 -19.42 5.15
CA ARG A 706 24.39 -18.41 5.89
C ARG A 706 23.81 -17.01 5.69
N LEU A 707 23.55 -16.57 4.45
CA LEU A 707 22.94 -15.26 4.18
C LEU A 707 21.55 -15.12 4.82
N ALA A 708 20.73 -16.19 4.78
CA ALA A 708 19.42 -16.17 5.42
C ALA A 708 19.53 -16.07 6.95
N LYS A 709 20.48 -16.77 7.58
CA LYS A 709 20.75 -16.65 9.02
C LYS A 709 21.35 -15.29 9.39
N GLU A 710 22.22 -14.72 8.56
CA GLU A 710 22.76 -13.37 8.74
C GLU A 710 21.64 -12.32 8.73
N ASN A 711 20.65 -12.44 7.83
CA ASN A 711 19.47 -11.56 7.83
C ASN A 711 18.65 -11.70 9.13
N ILE A 712 18.46 -12.91 9.64
CA ILE A 712 17.74 -13.15 10.90
C ILE A 712 18.49 -12.53 12.09
N LEU A 713 19.81 -12.75 12.16
CA LEU A 713 20.67 -12.13 13.18
C LEU A 713 20.59 -10.60 13.10
N SER A 714 20.63 -10.02 11.90
CA SER A 714 20.52 -8.58 11.70
C SER A 714 19.23 -8.01 12.31
N ARG A 715 18.11 -8.76 12.18
CA ARG A 715 16.80 -8.40 12.73
C ARG A 715 16.77 -8.56 14.25
N ASP A 716 17.25 -9.68 14.77
CA ASP A 716 17.23 -9.98 16.20
C ASP A 716 18.12 -8.99 16.99
N TYR A 717 19.30 -8.63 16.46
CA TYR A 717 20.14 -7.58 17.04
C TYR A 717 19.48 -6.20 17.00
N ASN A 718 18.78 -5.86 15.92
CA ASN A 718 18.10 -4.57 15.80
C ASN A 718 16.87 -4.46 16.72
N GLU A 719 16.10 -5.54 16.92
CA GLU A 719 15.03 -5.55 17.92
C GLU A 719 15.59 -5.38 19.33
N LEU A 720 16.69 -6.08 19.66
CA LEU A 720 17.39 -5.91 20.95
C LEU A 720 17.86 -4.45 21.14
N ALA A 721 18.50 -3.86 20.12
CA ALA A 721 18.91 -2.46 20.14
C ALA A 721 17.70 -1.54 20.36
N SER A 722 16.60 -1.79 19.65
CA SER A 722 15.40 -0.95 19.73
C SER A 722 14.78 -0.98 21.10
N ILE A 723 14.56 -2.15 21.71
CA ILE A 723 13.94 -2.22 23.04
C ILE A 723 14.76 -1.42 24.04
N CYS A 724 16.07 -1.64 24.06
CA CYS A 724 16.95 -0.97 25.00
C CYS A 724 17.02 0.55 24.77
N ASP A 725 17.12 0.99 23.51
CA ASP A 725 17.21 2.40 23.14
C ASP A 725 15.89 3.16 23.38
N ASP A 726 14.74 2.55 23.06
CA ASP A 726 13.42 3.18 23.22
C ASP A 726 13.18 3.57 24.69
N TYR A 727 13.48 2.66 25.64
CA TYR A 727 13.31 2.94 27.08
C TYR A 727 14.44 3.77 27.68
N LEU A 728 15.69 3.60 27.23
CA LEU A 728 16.80 4.45 27.68
C LEU A 728 16.55 5.91 27.28
N ARG A 729 16.01 6.16 26.09
CA ARG A 729 15.68 7.50 25.61
C ARG A 729 14.55 8.14 26.44
N ARG A 730 13.51 7.38 26.79
CA ARG A 730 12.44 7.87 27.68
C ARG A 730 12.97 8.26 29.06
N TYR A 731 13.90 7.47 29.58
CA TYR A 731 14.59 7.78 30.83
C TYR A 731 15.46 9.05 30.73
N GLU A 732 16.30 9.17 29.69
CA GLU A 732 17.14 10.35 29.45
C GLU A 732 16.34 11.65 29.29
N ASN A 733 15.18 11.58 28.62
CA ASN A 733 14.30 12.72 28.39
C ASN A 733 13.39 13.06 29.58
N ASN A 734 13.41 12.27 30.66
CA ASN A 734 12.45 12.33 31.78
C ASN A 734 10.98 12.28 31.31
N GLU A 735 10.67 11.45 30.31
CA GLU A 735 9.30 11.27 29.80
C GLU A 735 8.40 10.50 30.79
N ASP A 736 8.97 9.89 31.83
CA ASP A 736 8.23 9.21 32.90
C ASP A 736 7.98 10.13 34.09
N GLU A 737 6.79 10.73 34.16
CA GLU A 737 6.38 11.58 35.30
C GLU A 737 6.43 10.82 36.65
N ASN A 738 6.35 9.48 36.62
CA ASN A 738 6.24 8.62 37.79
C ASN A 738 7.58 7.95 38.23
N ASN A 739 8.71 8.24 37.56
CA ASN A 739 10.04 7.67 37.86
C ASN A 739 10.14 6.13 37.88
N LEU A 740 9.22 5.42 37.23
CA LEU A 740 9.13 3.94 37.24
C LEU A 740 10.36 3.27 36.55
N LEU A 741 10.97 3.94 35.57
CA LEU A 741 12.18 3.46 34.87
C LEU A 741 13.49 3.65 35.67
N THR A 742 13.47 4.33 36.82
CA THR A 742 14.68 4.55 37.61
C THR A 742 15.32 3.24 38.06
N ASN A 743 14.53 2.27 38.49
CA ASN A 743 15.03 0.94 38.89
C ASN A 743 15.70 0.16 37.74
N LEU A 744 15.38 0.49 36.48
CA LEU A 744 15.97 -0.15 35.31
C LEU A 744 17.34 0.43 34.91
N PHE A 745 17.50 1.76 34.99
CA PHE A 745 18.65 2.45 34.41
C PHE A 745 19.58 3.13 35.44
N ASN A 746 19.26 3.09 36.73
CA ASN A 746 20.10 3.70 37.77
C ASN A 746 21.52 3.11 37.81
N GLY A 747 22.51 4.00 37.94
CA GLY A 747 23.92 3.66 38.17
C GLY A 747 24.56 2.84 37.04
N ASP A 748 25.19 1.72 37.41
CA ASP A 748 25.94 0.87 36.47
C ASP A 748 25.06 0.10 35.47
N HIS A 749 23.75 0.02 35.71
CA HIS A 749 22.82 -0.66 34.80
C HIS A 749 22.61 0.11 33.50
N GLY A 750 22.49 1.45 33.56
CA GLY A 750 22.44 2.30 32.38
C GLY A 750 23.68 2.15 31.49
N ASN A 751 24.88 2.12 32.11
CA ASN A 751 26.14 1.90 31.40
C ASN A 751 26.17 0.54 30.66
N LYS A 752 25.76 -0.54 31.32
CA LYS A 752 25.72 -1.89 30.72
C LYS A 752 24.72 -1.99 29.57
N ILE A 753 23.57 -1.31 29.69
CA ILE A 753 22.57 -1.29 28.62
C ILE A 753 23.04 -0.44 27.45
N ALA A 754 23.70 0.71 27.70
CA ALA A 754 24.34 1.51 26.66
C ALA A 754 25.41 0.72 25.89
N GLU A 755 26.29 -0.01 26.59
CA GLU A 755 27.25 -0.92 25.96
C GLU A 755 26.57 -2.00 25.10
N LEU A 756 25.45 -2.53 25.58
CA LEU A 756 24.67 -3.53 24.86
C LEU A 756 24.01 -2.95 23.60
N ILE A 757 23.45 -1.73 23.65
CA ILE A 757 22.87 -1.03 22.49
C ILE A 757 23.95 -0.80 21.42
N VAL A 758 25.12 -0.31 21.84
CA VAL A 758 26.24 -0.07 20.94
C VAL A 758 26.67 -1.37 20.26
N LYS A 759 26.83 -2.45 21.03
CA LYS A 759 27.19 -3.76 20.49
C LYS A 759 26.13 -4.28 19.52
N SER A 760 24.85 -4.20 19.87
CA SER A 760 23.77 -4.75 19.06
C SER A 760 23.55 -3.97 17.76
N VAL A 761 23.61 -2.63 17.77
CA VAL A 761 23.49 -1.82 16.54
C VAL A 761 24.67 -2.11 15.60
N LEU A 762 25.91 -2.11 16.09
CA LEU A 762 27.09 -2.35 15.24
C LEU A 762 27.09 -3.77 14.65
N LEU A 763 26.68 -4.78 15.42
CA LEU A 763 26.51 -6.14 14.91
C LEU A 763 25.35 -6.24 13.91
N SER A 764 24.24 -5.53 14.13
CA SER A 764 23.15 -5.48 13.13
C SER A 764 23.60 -4.87 11.79
N MET A 765 24.48 -3.87 11.84
CA MET A 765 25.08 -3.25 10.65
C MET A 765 26.05 -4.20 9.94
N LYS A 766 26.85 -4.97 10.69
CA LYS A 766 27.72 -6.01 10.12
C LYS A 766 26.95 -7.02 9.27
N TYR A 767 25.73 -7.37 9.68
CA TYR A 767 24.86 -8.30 8.97
C TYR A 767 23.93 -7.63 7.92
N GLY A 768 24.09 -6.32 7.64
CA GLY A 768 23.39 -5.64 6.54
C GLY A 768 22.03 -5.01 6.88
N SER A 769 21.71 -4.76 8.15
CA SER A 769 20.45 -4.10 8.52
C SER A 769 20.45 -2.59 8.21
N ASN A 770 19.51 -2.15 7.37
CA ASN A 770 19.29 -0.72 7.08
C ASN A 770 18.75 0.06 8.28
N GLU A 771 17.98 -0.57 9.16
CA GLU A 771 17.48 0.09 10.38
C GLU A 771 18.62 0.37 11.36
N GLY A 772 19.62 -0.52 11.42
CA GLY A 772 20.84 -0.30 12.21
C GLY A 772 21.60 0.95 11.75
N VAL A 773 21.72 1.17 10.44
CA VAL A 773 22.35 2.38 9.86
C VAL A 773 21.61 3.64 10.31
N LYS A 774 20.27 3.65 10.25
CA LYS A 774 19.47 4.80 10.70
C LYS A 774 19.66 5.12 12.18
N ARG A 775 19.97 4.12 13.01
CA ARG A 775 20.26 4.29 14.45
C ARG A 775 21.71 4.70 14.73
N PHE A 776 22.59 4.74 13.74
CA PHE A 776 23.99 5.11 13.94
C PHE A 776 24.16 6.51 14.54
N SER A 777 23.32 7.48 14.15
CA SER A 777 23.34 8.82 14.75
C SER A 777 23.03 8.81 16.25
N ARG A 778 22.19 7.87 16.71
CA ARG A 778 21.89 7.68 18.13
C ARG A 778 23.09 7.11 18.88
N LEU A 779 23.88 6.22 18.27
CA LEU A 779 25.12 5.74 18.87
C LEU A 779 26.08 6.88 19.20
N LEU A 780 26.20 7.87 18.30
CA LEU A 780 27.05 9.04 18.52
C LEU A 780 26.58 9.88 19.74
N GLN A 781 25.27 9.94 20.00
CA GLN A 781 24.72 10.60 21.20
C GLN A 781 24.95 9.78 22.47
N ILE A 782 24.76 8.46 22.41
CA ILE A 782 24.98 7.56 23.55
C ILE A 782 26.44 7.63 24.00
N VAL A 783 27.38 7.76 23.07
CA VAL A 783 28.80 7.96 23.40
C VAL A 783 29.05 9.23 24.20
N ASP A 784 28.41 10.33 23.83
CA ASP A 784 28.56 11.61 24.52
C ASP A 784 28.01 11.53 25.96
N LEU A 785 26.92 10.78 26.17
CA LEU A 785 26.29 10.58 27.49
C LEU A 785 26.98 9.50 28.33
N TYR A 786 27.53 8.45 27.68
CA TYR A 786 28.11 7.26 28.29
C TYR A 786 29.51 6.97 27.73
N PRO A 787 30.56 7.65 28.21
CA PRO A 787 31.90 7.60 27.62
C PRO A 787 32.59 6.21 27.71
N ASN A 788 32.15 5.32 28.59
CA ASN A 788 32.70 3.97 28.73
C ASN A 788 32.51 3.10 27.46
N THR A 789 31.53 3.45 26.61
CA THR A 789 31.20 2.71 25.38
C THR A 789 32.20 2.93 24.23
N MET A 790 33.08 3.93 24.33
CA MET A 790 34.03 4.36 23.28
C MET A 790 34.97 3.26 22.78
N ASN A 791 35.47 2.41 23.69
CA ASN A 791 36.40 1.35 23.33
C ASN A 791 35.69 0.24 22.54
N LEU A 792 34.44 -0.08 22.92
CA LEU A 792 33.64 -1.11 22.27
C LEU A 792 33.31 -0.74 20.81
N ILE A 793 33.05 0.55 20.56
CA ILE A 793 32.83 1.09 19.21
C ILE A 793 34.07 0.88 18.35
N ALA A 794 35.24 1.26 18.85
CA ALA A 794 36.49 1.16 18.10
C ALA A 794 36.78 -0.27 17.62
N ASP A 795 36.53 -1.26 18.48
CA ASP A 795 36.77 -2.67 18.18
C ASP A 795 35.79 -3.19 17.13
N LYS A 796 34.51 -2.77 17.20
CA LYS A 796 33.44 -3.31 16.35
C LYS A 796 33.28 -2.58 15.01
N LEU A 797 33.69 -1.33 14.90
CA LEU A 797 33.63 -0.55 13.65
C LEU A 797 34.44 -1.18 12.51
N GLN A 798 35.57 -1.82 12.81
CA GLN A 798 36.43 -2.44 11.81
C GLN A 798 35.80 -3.68 11.15
N GLU A 799 34.83 -4.32 11.82
CA GLU A 799 34.14 -5.51 11.29
C GLU A 799 33.04 -5.15 10.28
N ILE A 800 32.64 -3.89 10.19
CA ILE A 800 31.49 -3.43 9.39
C ILE A 800 31.94 -3.06 7.97
N PRO A 801 31.20 -3.47 6.93
CA PRO A 801 31.48 -3.00 5.58
C PRO A 801 31.34 -1.47 5.46
N CYS A 802 32.37 -0.81 4.93
CA CYS A 802 32.45 0.65 4.86
C CYS A 802 31.31 1.35 4.08
N TRP A 803 30.65 0.66 3.15
CA TRP A 803 29.53 1.20 2.38
C TRP A 803 28.23 1.37 3.19
N MET A 804 28.10 0.70 4.35
CA MET A 804 26.95 0.87 5.24
C MET A 804 26.87 2.27 5.85
N PHE A 805 27.97 3.02 5.86
CA PHE A 805 28.04 4.35 6.47
C PHE A 805 27.61 5.49 5.55
N PHE A 806 27.19 5.21 4.30
CA PHE A 806 26.88 6.26 3.31
C PHE A 806 25.77 7.21 3.75
N ASP A 807 24.67 6.70 4.32
CA ASP A 807 23.57 7.52 4.83
C ASP A 807 23.97 8.36 6.05
N CYS A 808 25.08 8.00 6.72
CA CYS A 808 25.57 8.63 7.94
C CYS A 808 26.82 9.50 7.74
N LEU A 809 27.30 9.70 6.50
CA LEU A 809 28.55 10.41 6.23
C LEU A 809 28.54 11.85 6.75
N TYR A 810 27.43 12.57 6.62
CA TYR A 810 27.29 13.93 7.13
C TYR A 810 27.39 13.99 8.66
N GLN A 811 26.80 13.02 9.35
CA GLN A 811 26.86 12.92 10.80
C GLN A 811 28.27 12.51 11.27
N ILE A 812 28.92 11.57 10.58
CA ILE A 812 30.29 11.14 10.89
C ILE A 812 31.27 12.29 10.70
N THR A 813 31.18 13.02 9.57
CA THR A 813 32.09 14.13 9.28
C THR A 813 31.87 15.32 10.21
N ALA A 814 30.63 15.58 10.65
CA ALA A 814 30.35 16.60 11.66
C ALA A 814 30.95 16.26 13.03
N TYR A 815 31.01 14.99 13.42
CA TYR A 815 31.54 14.52 14.71
C TYR A 815 33.07 14.38 14.76
N LEU A 816 33.78 14.88 13.74
CA LEU A 816 35.25 14.84 13.68
C LEU A 816 35.95 15.82 14.64
N ASP A 817 35.20 16.73 15.27
CA ASP A 817 35.65 17.65 16.32
C ASP A 817 35.72 16.99 17.71
N LYS A 818 34.96 15.91 17.92
CA LYS A 818 34.81 15.22 19.21
C LYS A 818 35.88 14.15 19.44
N PRO A 819 36.10 13.72 20.71
CA PRO A 819 37.11 12.70 21.04
C PRO A 819 36.88 11.34 20.35
N ILE A 820 35.67 11.06 19.87
CA ILE A 820 35.35 9.84 19.11
C ILE A 820 36.01 9.80 17.72
N ALA A 821 36.40 10.96 17.18
CA ALA A 821 36.96 11.11 15.84
C ALA A 821 38.18 10.21 15.59
N LEU A 822 39.06 10.05 16.60
CA LEU A 822 40.23 9.16 16.50
C LEU A 822 39.84 7.70 16.26
N LYS A 823 38.68 7.26 16.76
CA LYS A 823 38.19 5.89 16.58
C LYS A 823 37.46 5.70 15.25
N LEU A 824 36.86 6.75 14.69
CA LEU A 824 36.19 6.73 13.39
C LEU A 824 37.17 6.85 12.20
N TYR A 825 38.36 7.39 12.42
CA TYR A 825 39.37 7.62 11.38
C TYR A 825 39.66 6.41 10.47
N PRO A 826 39.86 5.16 10.98
CA PRO A 826 40.15 4.02 10.12
C PRO A 826 39.04 3.70 9.11
N VAL A 827 37.77 3.88 9.51
CA VAL A 827 36.62 3.67 8.64
C VAL A 827 36.57 4.75 7.57
N ILE A 828 36.81 6.00 7.95
CA ILE A 828 36.86 7.14 7.02
C ILE A 828 37.98 6.96 6.01
N GLU A 829 39.17 6.55 6.44
CA GLU A 829 40.30 6.27 5.57
C GLU A 829 39.96 5.17 4.55
N GLN A 830 39.25 4.11 4.97
CA GLN A 830 38.77 3.08 4.04
C GLN A 830 37.76 3.63 3.02
N ILE A 831 36.82 4.48 3.46
CA ILE A 831 35.84 5.11 2.57
C ILE A 831 36.52 6.04 1.57
N VAL A 832 37.50 6.84 2.01
CA VAL A 832 38.28 7.73 1.13
C VAL A 832 39.04 6.93 0.08
N LYS A 833 39.59 5.76 0.42
CA LYS A 833 40.32 4.90 -0.52
C LYS A 833 39.41 4.18 -1.53
N LEU A 834 38.27 3.66 -1.08
CA LEU A 834 37.38 2.84 -1.93
C LEU A 834 36.30 3.65 -2.64
N TYR A 835 35.74 4.65 -1.97
CA TYR A 835 34.60 5.47 -2.43
C TYR A 835 34.86 6.97 -2.19
N PRO A 836 35.92 7.56 -2.76
CA PRO A 836 36.27 8.96 -2.49
C PRO A 836 35.12 9.92 -2.82
N GLN A 837 34.41 9.71 -3.93
CA GLN A 837 33.35 10.61 -4.39
C GLN A 837 32.16 10.76 -3.41
N SER A 838 31.88 9.76 -2.57
CA SER A 838 30.75 9.83 -1.63
C SER A 838 31.03 10.74 -0.43
N ILE A 839 32.29 10.84 0.00
CA ILE A 839 32.69 11.58 1.20
C ILE A 839 33.19 13.01 0.92
N VAL A 840 33.56 13.34 -0.32
CA VAL A 840 34.12 14.66 -0.67
C VAL A 840 33.21 15.82 -0.24
N TYR A 841 31.91 15.75 -0.54
CA TYR A 841 30.98 16.85 -0.20
C TYR A 841 30.70 16.94 1.31
N PRO A 842 30.33 15.86 2.02
CA PRO A 842 30.18 15.88 3.48
C PRO A 842 31.43 16.38 4.21
N PHE A 843 32.61 15.91 3.76
CA PHE A 843 33.88 16.27 4.37
C PHE A 843 34.21 17.74 4.15
N LYS A 844 34.07 18.29 2.93
CA LYS A 844 34.35 19.71 2.66
C LYS A 844 33.48 20.64 3.50
N LEU A 845 32.20 20.33 3.62
CA LEU A 845 31.26 21.12 4.42
C LEU A 845 31.68 21.16 5.89
N SER A 846 32.09 20.02 6.45
CA SER A 846 32.52 19.94 7.84
C SER A 846 33.92 20.54 8.04
N TYR A 847 34.84 20.32 7.09
CA TYR A 847 36.25 20.71 7.17
C TYR A 847 36.45 22.21 7.41
N GLU A 848 35.64 23.06 6.80
CA GLU A 848 35.68 24.52 7.01
C GLU A 848 35.46 24.89 8.49
N THR A 849 34.57 24.18 9.19
CA THR A 849 34.32 24.40 10.62
C THR A 849 35.36 23.71 11.51
N LEU A 850 35.80 22.51 11.12
CA LEU A 850 36.74 21.68 11.89
C LEU A 850 38.15 22.28 11.99
N GLN A 851 38.59 23.05 10.99
CA GLN A 851 39.90 23.71 11.02
C GLN A 851 40.09 24.64 12.22
N TYR A 852 39.01 25.24 12.73
CA TYR A 852 39.06 26.22 13.82
C TYR A 852 38.78 25.61 15.20
N SER A 853 38.11 24.46 15.28
CA SER A 853 37.67 23.85 16.55
C SER A 853 38.67 22.86 17.16
N ILE A 854 39.52 22.23 16.36
CA ILE A 854 40.36 21.11 16.81
C ILE A 854 41.66 21.59 17.44
N GLN A 855 41.86 21.24 18.72
CA GLN A 855 43.09 21.53 19.48
C GLN A 855 44.09 20.36 19.44
N ASP A 856 43.64 19.14 19.17
CA ASP A 856 44.48 17.93 19.18
C ASP A 856 45.37 17.82 17.92
N PRO A 857 46.71 17.70 18.09
CA PRO A 857 47.65 17.73 16.95
C PRO A 857 47.54 16.49 16.05
N ILE A 858 47.21 15.33 16.62
CA ILE A 858 47.11 14.06 15.88
C ILE A 858 45.88 14.06 14.97
N LEU A 859 44.74 14.56 15.46
CA LEU A 859 43.52 14.70 14.68
C LEU A 859 43.70 15.68 13.53
N LYS A 860 44.38 16.80 13.78
CA LYS A 860 44.68 17.79 12.75
C LYS A 860 45.53 17.19 11.61
N GLN A 861 46.58 16.44 11.94
CA GLN A 861 47.41 15.76 10.95
C GLN A 861 46.60 14.73 10.13
N ASN A 862 45.75 13.95 10.78
CA ASN A 862 44.89 12.96 10.15
C ASN A 862 43.88 13.58 9.17
N LEU A 863 43.28 14.72 9.52
CA LEU A 863 42.35 15.44 8.64
C LEU A 863 43.05 16.07 7.43
N GLU A 864 44.26 16.61 7.62
CA GLU A 864 45.08 17.12 6.53
C GLU A 864 45.46 15.99 5.54
N LEU A 865 45.77 14.79 6.04
CA LEU A 865 46.03 13.61 5.20
C LEU A 865 44.78 13.19 4.41
N ILE A 866 43.60 13.17 5.03
CA ILE A 866 42.33 12.87 4.33
C ILE A 866 42.09 13.91 3.23
N GLN A 867 42.27 15.20 3.51
CA GLN A 867 42.08 16.27 2.53
C GLN A 867 43.06 16.11 1.35
N GLN A 868 44.32 15.79 1.61
CA GLN A 868 45.31 15.51 0.56
C GLN A 868 44.93 14.30 -0.29
N GLN A 869 44.45 13.22 0.33
CA GLN A 869 43.99 12.03 -0.38
C GLN A 869 42.77 12.33 -1.24
N LEU A 870 41.77 13.04 -0.71
CA LEU A 870 40.56 13.42 -1.45
C LEU A 870 40.88 14.33 -2.63
N ASN A 871 41.77 15.31 -2.45
CA ASN A 871 42.21 16.17 -3.55
C ASN A 871 42.96 15.39 -4.65
N ARG A 872 43.70 14.33 -4.29
CA ARG A 872 44.34 13.44 -5.28
C ARG A 872 43.34 12.57 -6.02
N TYR A 873 42.37 11.98 -5.32
CA TYR A 873 41.39 11.07 -5.92
C TYR A 873 40.28 11.81 -6.69
N THR A 874 40.01 13.07 -6.33
CA THR A 874 38.90 13.86 -6.87
C THR A 874 39.30 15.30 -7.26
N PRO A 875 40.29 15.47 -8.15
CA PRO A 875 40.87 16.78 -8.46
C PRO A 875 39.83 17.75 -9.04
N LEU A 876 38.93 17.26 -9.90
CA LEU A 876 37.92 18.06 -10.58
C LEU A 876 36.79 18.58 -9.68
N VAL A 877 36.62 18.03 -8.46
CA VAL A 877 35.48 18.43 -7.61
C VAL A 877 35.66 19.84 -7.05
N ASN A 878 36.90 20.28 -6.81
CA ASN A 878 37.16 21.67 -6.41
C ASN A 878 36.80 22.64 -7.55
N GLU A 879 37.26 22.35 -8.76
CA GLU A 879 36.93 23.14 -9.96
C GLU A 879 35.42 23.17 -10.22
N PHE A 880 34.74 22.03 -10.04
CA PHE A 880 33.30 21.94 -10.19
C PHE A 880 32.53 22.77 -9.14
N ILE A 881 32.92 22.69 -7.86
CA ILE A 881 32.31 23.51 -6.80
C ILE A 881 32.57 25.00 -7.06
N GLU A 882 33.79 25.36 -7.47
CA GLU A 882 34.12 26.73 -7.84
C GLU A 882 33.27 27.20 -9.02
N ALA A 883 33.13 26.41 -10.08
CA ALA A 883 32.27 26.72 -11.23
C ALA A 883 30.78 26.87 -10.84
N LEU A 884 30.25 26.00 -9.97
CA LEU A 884 28.88 26.14 -9.44
C LEU A 884 28.72 27.42 -8.60
N ASN A 885 29.72 27.73 -7.76
CA ASN A 885 29.75 28.97 -6.98
C ASN A 885 29.82 30.21 -7.88
N GLN A 886 30.22 30.09 -9.14
CA GLN A 886 30.18 31.22 -10.08
C GLN A 886 28.76 31.58 -10.55
N LEU A 887 27.82 30.64 -10.52
CA LEU A 887 26.44 30.86 -10.97
C LEU A 887 25.56 31.60 -9.93
N ASN A 888 25.90 31.55 -8.64
CA ASN A 888 25.08 32.05 -7.53
C ASN A 888 25.58 33.37 -6.90
N SER A 889 26.14 34.28 -7.70
CA SER A 889 26.75 35.54 -7.21
C SER A 889 25.82 36.42 -6.36
N GLN A 890 24.53 36.49 -6.67
CA GLN A 890 23.53 37.26 -5.91
C GLN A 890 23.35 36.73 -4.49
N GLN A 891 23.20 35.42 -4.34
CA GLN A 891 22.98 34.80 -3.03
C GLN A 891 24.22 34.98 -2.14
N GLN A 892 25.43 34.86 -2.72
CA GLN A 892 26.69 35.11 -2.03
C GLN A 892 26.82 36.56 -1.55
N PHE A 893 26.38 37.54 -2.35
CA PHE A 893 26.35 38.95 -1.95
C PHE A 893 25.36 39.19 -0.80
N ASP A 894 24.15 38.63 -0.90
CA ASP A 894 23.12 38.81 0.11
C ASP A 894 23.48 38.13 1.45
N THR A 895 24.09 36.92 1.44
CA THR A 895 24.57 36.25 2.68
C THR A 895 25.71 37.02 3.33
N TRP A 896 26.70 37.44 2.54
CA TRP A 896 27.80 38.25 3.03
C TRP A 896 27.33 39.57 3.63
N SER A 897 26.40 40.27 2.98
CA SER A 897 25.86 41.53 3.49
C SER A 897 25.22 41.36 4.87
N LYS A 898 24.49 40.26 5.09
CA LYS A 898 23.89 39.92 6.38
C LYS A 898 24.93 39.62 7.45
N GLU A 899 25.97 38.84 7.13
CA GLU A 899 27.08 38.57 8.04
C GLU A 899 27.84 39.85 8.40
N LEU A 900 28.09 40.72 7.43
CA LEU A 900 28.71 42.02 7.64
C LEU A 900 27.82 42.92 8.51
N PHE A 901 26.50 42.92 8.34
CA PHE A 901 25.61 43.64 9.24
C PHE A 901 25.65 43.12 10.68
N HIS A 902 25.76 41.80 10.88
CA HIS A 902 25.91 41.20 12.20
C HIS A 902 27.24 41.57 12.87
N LEU A 903 28.30 41.75 12.08
CA LEU A 903 29.59 42.24 12.59
C LEU A 903 29.55 43.74 12.90
N LEU A 904 28.82 44.53 12.10
CA LEU A 904 28.69 45.99 12.25
C LEU A 904 27.70 46.45 13.33
N THR A 905 26.82 45.59 13.84
CA THR A 905 25.89 45.89 14.95
C THR A 905 26.58 46.14 16.29
N SER A 906 27.87 45.82 16.41
CA SER A 906 28.69 46.22 17.56
C SER A 906 29.00 47.72 17.55
N ASP A 907 28.98 48.37 18.72
CA ASP A 907 29.30 49.80 18.89
C ASP A 907 30.61 50.16 18.19
N SER A 908 30.67 51.35 17.58
CA SER A 908 31.82 51.80 16.76
C SER A 908 33.20 51.66 17.42
N ASN A 909 33.26 51.63 18.76
CA ASN A 909 34.49 51.50 19.55
C ASN A 909 34.85 50.05 19.93
N THR A 910 33.96 49.06 19.78
CA THR A 910 34.17 47.64 20.15
C THR A 910 34.26 46.70 18.94
N ARG A 911 34.31 47.26 17.72
CA ARG A 911 34.43 46.50 16.48
C ARG A 911 35.79 45.80 16.40
N ASP A 912 35.79 44.49 16.22
CA ASP A 912 36.98 43.71 15.85
C ASP A 912 37.36 44.04 14.40
N ILE A 913 38.15 45.11 14.21
CA ILE A 913 38.58 45.60 12.89
C ILE A 913 39.30 44.50 12.09
N ASN A 914 40.08 43.64 12.75
CA ASN A 914 40.79 42.54 12.11
C ASN A 914 39.83 41.49 11.52
N LYS A 915 38.74 41.14 12.22
CA LYS A 915 37.73 40.19 11.70
C LYS A 915 36.95 40.78 10.54
N LEU A 916 36.63 42.08 10.59
CA LEU A 916 35.98 42.80 9.49
C LEU A 916 36.89 42.88 8.26
N GLN A 917 38.19 43.12 8.44
CA GLN A 917 39.17 43.10 7.35
C GLN A 917 39.35 41.70 6.75
N GLU A 918 39.46 40.66 7.57
CA GLU A 918 39.54 39.27 7.09
C GLU A 918 38.28 38.86 6.31
N HIS A 919 37.09 39.24 6.79
CA HIS A 919 35.82 38.94 6.13
C HIS A 919 35.69 39.67 4.78
N LEU A 920 36.16 40.92 4.70
CA LEU A 920 36.25 41.67 3.44
C LEU A 920 37.25 41.08 2.46
N ILE A 921 38.42 40.63 2.93
CA ILE A 921 39.43 40.00 2.08
C ILE A 921 38.88 38.68 1.51
N LYS A 922 38.23 37.85 2.33
CA LYS A 922 37.56 36.63 1.87
C LYS A 922 36.49 36.93 0.82
N PHE A 923 35.68 37.96 1.02
CA PHE A 923 34.67 38.35 0.03
C PHE A 923 35.26 38.89 -1.28
N LYS A 924 36.32 39.70 -1.20
CA LYS A 924 37.05 40.16 -2.39
C LYS A 924 37.66 38.99 -3.16
N GLN A 925 38.15 37.97 -2.47
CA GLN A 925 38.61 36.74 -3.11
C GLN A 925 37.47 35.99 -3.80
N ILE A 926 36.30 35.88 -3.16
CA ILE A 926 35.15 35.14 -3.71
C ILE A 926 34.53 35.82 -4.95
N LEU A 927 34.45 37.15 -4.97
CA LEU A 927 33.74 37.90 -6.03
C LEU A 927 34.63 38.62 -7.03
N PHE A 928 35.82 39.08 -6.62
CA PHE A 928 36.64 40.00 -7.43
C PHE A 928 38.01 39.46 -7.81
N SER A 929 38.46 38.33 -7.24
CA SER A 929 39.77 37.77 -7.62
C SER A 929 39.79 37.26 -9.06
N ASP A 930 40.71 37.81 -9.84
CA ASP A 930 41.37 37.08 -10.93
C ASP A 930 42.52 36.34 -10.23
N ILE A 931 42.68 35.02 -10.36
CA ILE A 931 43.93 34.40 -9.88
C ILE A 931 45.03 34.68 -10.92
N ILE A 932 45.43 35.95 -11.02
CA ILE A 932 46.71 36.40 -11.57
C ILE A 932 47.49 36.99 -10.39
N ASN A 933 48.33 36.15 -9.78
CA ASN A 933 49.68 36.59 -9.48
C ASN A 933 50.57 35.77 -10.40
N LEU A 934 51.02 36.38 -11.50
CA LEU A 934 52.30 36.04 -12.10
C LEU A 934 53.14 37.31 -11.97
N ASP A 935 54.27 37.14 -11.31
CA ASP A 935 55.22 38.16 -10.94
C ASP A 935 55.53 39.08 -12.12
N GLU A 936 55.49 40.38 -11.86
CA GLU A 936 56.20 41.35 -12.67
C GLU A 936 57.68 41.00 -12.62
N THR A 937 58.19 40.30 -13.63
CA THR A 937 59.48 40.53 -14.32
C THR A 937 59.84 39.33 -15.20
N ASN A 938 60.19 39.65 -16.45
CA ASN A 938 60.80 38.76 -17.46
C ASN A 938 59.82 37.83 -18.18
N ASP A 939 59.39 38.24 -19.38
CA ASP A 939 59.54 37.44 -20.62
C ASP A 939 58.74 38.07 -21.77
N GLU A 940 58.97 39.35 -22.06
CA GLU A 940 58.70 39.93 -23.38
C GLU A 940 59.88 39.60 -24.31
N GLN A 941 59.99 38.35 -24.76
CA GLN A 941 60.76 37.91 -25.93
C GLN A 941 60.77 36.38 -25.93
N LEU A 942 59.84 35.71 -26.63
CA LEU A 942 60.01 34.35 -27.19
C LEU A 942 58.72 33.85 -27.88
N ILE A 943 58.09 34.66 -28.74
CA ILE A 943 57.09 34.16 -29.70
C ILE A 943 57.49 34.62 -31.09
N LEU A 944 58.50 33.96 -31.67
CA LEU A 944 58.78 33.91 -33.11
C LEU A 944 59.98 32.97 -33.37
N SER A 945 59.78 31.67 -33.18
CA SER A 945 60.45 30.59 -33.96
C SER A 945 60.26 29.24 -33.26
N ASN A 946 59.48 28.34 -33.86
CA ASN A 946 59.92 27.00 -34.26
C ASN A 946 58.75 26.02 -34.35
N THR A 947 58.53 25.60 -35.60
CA THR A 947 58.05 24.28 -35.97
C THR A 947 58.99 23.18 -35.47
N GLN A 948 58.40 22.01 -35.20
CA GLN A 948 58.98 20.66 -35.05
C GLN A 948 59.07 20.10 -33.62
N ASP A 949 58.29 19.03 -33.43
CA ASP A 949 58.59 17.75 -32.77
C ASP A 949 59.44 17.78 -31.50
N ASN A 950 58.83 17.44 -30.36
CA ASN A 950 59.11 16.17 -29.67
C ASN A 950 58.24 15.99 -28.41
N ASN A 951 57.95 14.72 -28.15
CA ASN A 951 57.21 14.19 -27.01
C ASN A 951 57.80 14.64 -25.66
N ASP A 952 56.92 15.11 -24.78
CA ASP A 952 56.87 14.88 -23.33
C ASP A 952 56.05 16.03 -22.72
N ILE A 953 54.73 15.83 -22.61
CA ILE A 953 53.84 16.75 -21.89
C ILE A 953 53.65 16.20 -20.48
N ASP A 954 54.33 16.83 -19.52
CA ASP A 954 53.95 16.80 -18.12
C ASP A 954 52.58 17.49 -17.96
N ASP A 955 51.50 16.71 -17.95
CA ASP A 955 50.11 17.14 -17.72
C ASP A 955 49.86 17.52 -16.23
N ASN A 956 50.61 18.49 -15.71
CA ASN A 956 50.44 19.04 -14.36
C ASN A 956 50.22 20.56 -14.35
N THR A 957 49.65 21.13 -15.41
CA THR A 957 49.09 22.49 -15.37
C THR A 957 47.62 22.42 -14.95
N LEU A 958 47.35 22.73 -13.68
CA LEU A 958 46.01 23.02 -13.17
C LEU A 958 45.32 24.06 -14.09
N LEU A 959 44.36 23.61 -14.90
CA LEU A 959 43.48 24.47 -15.69
C LEU A 959 42.50 25.16 -14.74
N LYS A 960 42.91 26.30 -14.17
CA LYS A 960 42.05 27.14 -13.32
C LYS A 960 40.74 27.50 -14.05
N PRO A 961 39.59 27.47 -13.35
CA PRO A 961 38.30 27.72 -13.98
C PRO A 961 38.23 29.15 -14.54
N LYS A 962 37.95 29.28 -15.84
CA LYS A 962 37.70 30.58 -16.48
C LYS A 962 36.45 31.23 -15.86
N ILE A 963 36.56 32.51 -15.51
CA ILE A 963 35.45 33.30 -14.95
C ILE A 963 34.34 33.42 -16.02
N THR A 964 33.09 33.14 -15.65
CA THR A 964 31.93 33.34 -16.54
C THR A 964 31.75 34.81 -16.94
N SER A 965 31.26 35.04 -18.16
CA SER A 965 30.91 36.37 -18.71
C SER A 965 30.01 37.18 -17.76
N ILE A 966 29.08 36.51 -17.09
CA ILE A 966 28.21 37.07 -16.04
C ILE A 966 29.03 37.63 -14.85
N ARG A 967 30.04 36.90 -14.34
CA ARG A 967 30.90 37.38 -13.24
C ARG A 967 31.78 38.56 -13.64
N ILE A 968 32.22 38.62 -14.89
CA ILE A 968 32.98 39.77 -15.42
C ILE A 968 32.09 41.03 -15.43
N LEU A 969 30.84 40.90 -15.88
CA LEU A 969 29.86 42.00 -15.83
C LEU A 969 29.58 42.44 -14.38
N PHE A 970 29.46 41.49 -13.45
CA PHE A 970 29.30 41.78 -12.03
C PHE A 970 30.49 42.52 -11.42
N LYS A 971 31.71 42.04 -11.68
CA LYS A 971 32.94 42.68 -11.24
C LYS A 971 33.01 44.13 -11.74
N ASN A 972 32.81 44.35 -13.03
CA ASN A 972 32.88 45.68 -13.64
C ASN A 972 31.83 46.66 -13.12
N THR A 973 30.64 46.19 -12.74
CA THR A 973 29.55 47.04 -12.25
C THR A 973 29.64 47.35 -10.76
N VAL A 974 30.05 46.38 -9.93
CA VAL A 974 30.04 46.49 -8.47
C VAL A 974 31.37 46.94 -7.88
N GLU A 975 32.51 46.58 -8.48
CA GLU A 975 33.84 46.82 -7.90
C GLU A 975 34.14 48.31 -7.63
N LYS A 976 33.65 49.21 -8.49
CA LYS A 976 33.81 50.66 -8.29
C LYS A 976 33.03 51.15 -7.08
N GLU A 977 31.72 50.87 -7.02
CA GLU A 977 30.86 51.30 -5.91
C GLU A 977 31.26 50.64 -4.58
N PHE A 978 31.77 49.41 -4.63
CA PHE A 978 32.29 48.69 -3.48
C PHE A 978 33.59 49.30 -2.94
N ASN A 979 34.52 49.66 -3.83
CA ASN A 979 35.77 50.31 -3.44
C ASN A 979 35.56 51.74 -2.92
N ASP A 980 34.52 52.44 -3.40
CA ASP A 980 34.12 53.75 -2.87
C ASP A 980 33.56 53.66 -1.44
N LEU A 981 32.86 52.56 -1.11
CA LEU A 981 32.25 52.32 0.20
C LEU A 981 33.28 51.92 1.29
N PHE A 982 34.14 50.95 0.97
CA PHE A 982 35.04 50.32 1.97
C PHE A 982 36.50 50.77 1.84
N GLY A 983 36.86 51.45 0.75
CA GLY A 983 38.25 51.73 0.38
C GLY A 983 38.93 50.51 -0.25
N LYS A 984 40.01 50.73 -1.01
CA LYS A 984 40.71 49.64 -1.72
C LYS A 984 41.17 48.50 -0.81
N ASN A 985 41.59 48.81 0.42
CA ASN A 985 42.07 47.82 1.39
C ASN A 985 41.26 47.79 2.71
N GLY A 986 40.03 48.33 2.73
CA GLY A 986 39.22 48.39 3.96
C GLY A 986 39.55 49.58 4.87
N GLU A 987 40.20 50.62 4.34
CA GLU A 987 40.65 51.81 5.08
C GLU A 987 39.50 52.62 5.71
N LEU A 988 38.30 52.55 5.14
CA LEU A 988 37.13 53.32 5.60
C LEU A 988 36.33 52.60 6.70
N LEU A 989 36.66 51.34 7.04
CA LEU A 989 35.90 50.49 7.97
C LEU A 989 35.65 51.09 9.37
N SER A 990 36.58 51.90 9.86
CA SER A 990 36.47 52.56 11.17
C SER A 990 35.44 53.70 11.19
N THR A 991 35.06 54.24 10.04
CA THR A 991 34.23 55.46 9.91
C THR A 991 32.81 55.21 9.42
N ILE A 992 32.49 53.96 9.05
CA ILE A 992 31.27 53.59 8.34
C ILE A 992 30.05 53.50 9.29
N SER A 993 28.99 54.23 8.92
CA SER A 993 27.67 54.19 9.56
C SER A 993 26.83 53.00 9.05
N LEU A 994 26.03 52.41 9.93
CA LEU A 994 25.19 51.23 9.62
C LEU A 994 24.01 51.59 8.69
N GLY A 995 23.58 52.85 8.68
CA GLY A 995 22.51 53.34 7.81
C GLY A 995 22.96 53.48 6.36
N ASP A 996 24.12 54.10 6.15
CA ASP A 996 24.65 54.36 4.80
C ASP A 996 25.06 53.06 4.09
N THR A 997 25.63 52.12 4.83
CA THR A 997 25.93 50.77 4.31
C THR A 997 24.70 50.01 3.87
N ARG A 998 23.60 50.07 4.63
CA ARG A 998 22.34 49.40 4.25
C ARG A 998 21.77 49.94 2.94
N LEU A 999 21.77 51.26 2.77
CA LEU A 999 21.26 51.90 1.56
C LEU A 999 22.08 51.54 0.32
N ILE A 1000 23.41 51.63 0.42
CA ILE A 1000 24.28 51.42 -0.73
C ILE A 1000 24.39 49.93 -1.09
N LEU A 1001 24.48 49.03 -0.11
CA LEU A 1001 24.42 47.58 -0.35
C LEU A 1001 23.05 47.15 -0.90
N GLY A 1002 21.96 47.80 -0.48
CA GLY A 1002 20.63 47.60 -1.05
C GLY A 1002 20.55 48.01 -2.52
N ASN A 1003 21.14 49.14 -2.90
CA ASN A 1003 21.23 49.59 -4.29
C ASN A 1003 22.07 48.64 -5.15
N ILE A 1004 23.19 48.12 -4.62
CA ILE A 1004 24.01 47.13 -5.29
C ILE A 1004 23.21 45.83 -5.51
N SER A 1005 22.49 45.33 -4.50
CA SER A 1005 21.65 44.13 -4.62
C SER A 1005 20.53 44.28 -5.67
N LEU A 1006 19.95 45.48 -5.83
CA LEU A 1006 18.96 45.75 -6.88
C LEU A 1006 19.58 45.72 -8.29
N LYS A 1007 20.76 46.33 -8.47
CA LYS A 1007 21.49 46.27 -9.74
C LYS A 1007 21.89 44.85 -10.11
N LEU A 1008 22.35 44.08 -9.12
CA LEU A 1008 22.72 42.69 -9.30
C LEU A 1008 21.52 41.84 -9.78
N LYS A 1009 20.33 42.04 -9.20
CA LYS A 1009 19.08 41.38 -9.64
C LYS A 1009 18.70 41.68 -11.09
N ASN A 1010 18.89 42.92 -11.53
CA ASN A 1010 18.59 43.32 -12.91
C ASN A 1010 19.51 42.61 -13.92
N ILE A 1011 20.80 42.46 -13.60
CA ILE A 1011 21.79 41.78 -14.47
C ILE A 1011 21.45 40.29 -14.67
N ILE A 1012 20.88 39.63 -13.64
CA ILE A 1012 20.47 38.22 -13.70
C ILE A 1012 19.15 38.03 -14.49
N GLN A 1013 18.24 39.00 -14.41
CA GLN A 1013 16.94 38.94 -15.10
C GLN A 1013 17.04 39.15 -16.62
N ASP A 1014 18.15 39.72 -17.10
CA ASP A 1014 18.44 39.85 -18.53
C ASP A 1014 18.74 38.49 -19.18
N LYS A 1015 17.73 37.92 -19.84
CA LYS A 1015 17.77 36.62 -20.52
C LYS A 1015 18.88 36.48 -21.58
N THR A 1016 19.43 37.58 -22.08
CA THR A 1016 20.54 37.58 -23.05
C THR A 1016 21.85 37.13 -22.43
N ASN A 1017 22.02 37.24 -21.11
CA ASN A 1017 23.26 36.93 -20.41
C ASN A 1017 23.35 35.46 -19.95
N ILE A 1018 22.28 34.67 -20.09
CA ILE A 1018 22.19 33.28 -19.58
C ILE A 1018 22.61 32.24 -20.63
N ASN A 1019 22.69 32.62 -21.92
CA ASN A 1019 22.99 31.73 -23.04
C ASN A 1019 24.49 31.57 -23.36
N ASP A 1020 25.37 32.29 -22.66
CA ASP A 1020 26.84 32.20 -22.74
C ASP A 1020 27.40 31.60 -21.44
#